data_AF-A0A139WCK2-F1
#
_entry.id   AF-A0A139WCK2-F1
#
_cell.length_a   1.000
_cell.length_b   1.000
_cell.length_c   1.000
_cell.angle_alpha   90.00
_cell.angle_beta   90.00
_cell.angle_gamma   90.00
#
_symmetry.space_group_name_H-M   'P 1'
#
loop_
_entity.id
_entity.type
_entity.pdbx_description
1 polymer ?
#
loop_
_entity_poly.entity_id
_entity_poly.type
_entity_poly.pdbx_seq_one_letter_code
_entity_poly.pdbx_strand_id
1 'polypeptide(L)'
;MMVKFFVCLLLFFASDVRSMLNGKFKLDNSTDVLTIKHVKNDVVLKSCVGFMISFTRHWLVSSAFCLHSNPEDKIIVEVGIEDGNNYKVIHYNDTKAVIHPGYDEKTGKHDIGLLFVKETITDKFPYRLKVKFVHFPQMNGFVESWNMDPATGQKSTRVVYSLFDIYPMSECKLKFAKFDGIASLNEDFQVCAFPKENGTGLCEPDSGAPLYVQLDKQRQLYGIVGTFNDIFAVTSGRQHHCDPHHRHPVIFTQLWPYFPWIAEITKYSPLIRLKLLIPVHHANISRCIMFVYSGLVLWNFLAEELSTKVLAVFLMVLFLVRLVQMLKEASALPPGPWGLPILGSLPFLKGDLHLHFRDLTHKYGSLISTRLGSQLIVVLSDYKMIRDAFRKEEFTGRPITEFTTLLDGYGVINTAGKLWKDQRRFLHDGLRHFGMSYIGSRKTQMENRIMREVEEFLSVLTARKDTPIDLNPVLAVSLSNVICDILMSVRFSHNDERFKRFMFLIDEGFKLFSSLEASFFIPILKYLPGQRQTREKIAKNRAEMAQFLQETIEEHRKSFDPSHLRDLLDTYLYEIQKADEEGTGDHLFEGKDHDRQMQQIMGDLFSAGMETIKSSLQWAVLFMLHHPEVMKAVQEELDQVVGRRRLPKLEDLPYLPVTESTMLEVLRISSIVPMGTTHAPTRDLKLNGFHLPRHAQIVPLLHSVHMDPSLWHEPERFNPSRFINAEGKVVKPEYFLPFGVGRRMCLGEILARMEIFSFFSSLLHSFDICVPTGETLPSLKGVAGVTISPNAFRVCLKPRPMEWDSMGTIRPAGSH
;
A
#
# COMPACT_ATOMS: atom_id res chain seq x y z
N MET A 1 20.74 3.60 20.47
CA MET A 1 21.07 3.44 19.04
C MET A 1 20.08 4.16 18.12
N MET A 2 18.76 3.99 18.31
CA MET A 2 17.72 4.71 17.54
C MET A 2 17.74 6.24 17.64
N VAL A 3 18.11 6.81 18.80
CA VAL A 3 18.21 8.28 18.96
C VAL A 3 19.35 8.87 18.15
N LYS A 4 20.50 8.18 18.05
CA LYS A 4 21.61 8.57 17.16
C LYS A 4 21.22 8.43 15.69
N PHE A 5 20.42 7.42 15.35
CA PHE A 5 19.86 7.26 14.00
C PHE A 5 18.87 8.38 13.66
N PHE A 6 18.02 8.82 14.61
CA PHE A 6 17.05 9.90 14.42
C PHE A 6 17.69 11.30 14.36
N VAL A 7 18.74 11.54 15.15
CA VAL A 7 19.52 12.79 15.08
C VAL A 7 20.37 12.83 13.81
N CYS A 8 20.95 11.69 13.39
CA CYS A 8 21.58 11.59 12.07
C CYS A 8 20.56 11.80 10.95
N LEU A 9 19.34 11.25 11.04
CA LEU A 9 18.28 11.47 10.04
C LEU A 9 17.85 12.94 9.99
N LEU A 10 17.62 13.58 11.14
CA LEU A 10 17.20 14.99 11.20
C LEU A 10 18.30 15.95 10.72
N LEU A 11 19.58 15.61 10.94
CA LEU A 11 20.71 16.37 10.40
C LEU A 11 20.96 16.07 8.90
N PHE A 12 20.71 14.83 8.44
CA PHE A 12 20.74 14.48 7.01
C PHE A 12 19.63 15.21 6.23
N PHE A 13 18.42 15.26 6.78
CA PHE A 13 17.29 15.93 6.13
C PHE A 13 17.41 17.47 6.12
N ALA A 14 18.17 18.07 7.05
CA ALA A 14 18.34 19.52 7.09
C ALA A 14 19.38 20.05 6.08
N SER A 15 20.44 19.28 5.75
CA SER A 15 21.44 19.72 4.76
C SER A 15 21.13 19.27 3.32
N ASP A 16 20.46 18.12 3.12
CA ASP A 16 20.22 17.59 1.78
C ASP A 16 18.91 18.03 1.12
N VAL A 17 17.91 18.53 1.85
CA VAL A 17 16.64 18.96 1.24
C VAL A 17 16.79 20.21 0.36
N ARG A 18 17.80 21.06 0.61
CA ARG A 18 18.13 22.22 -0.24
C ARG A 18 18.79 21.79 -1.58
N SER A 19 19.39 20.59 -1.61
CA SER A 19 19.99 19.97 -2.80
C SER A 19 19.00 19.05 -3.54
N MET A 20 18.17 18.29 -2.81
CA MET A 20 17.19 17.33 -3.36
C MET A 20 15.99 17.96 -4.09
N LEU A 21 15.59 19.19 -3.76
CA LEU A 21 14.43 19.83 -4.38
C LEU A 21 14.68 20.30 -5.83
N ASN A 22 15.94 20.47 -6.23
CA ASN A 22 16.29 20.99 -7.56
C ASN A 22 16.83 19.94 -8.54
N GLY A 23 16.69 18.64 -8.23
CA GLY A 23 17.10 17.51 -9.08
C GLY A 23 16.28 17.33 -10.36
N LYS A 24 16.13 18.39 -11.16
CA LYS A 24 15.87 18.32 -12.59
C LYS A 24 17.22 18.49 -13.30
N PHE A 25 17.46 17.78 -14.40
CA PHE A 25 18.53 18.11 -15.33
C PHE A 25 18.22 19.52 -15.87
N LYS A 26 18.76 20.55 -15.23
CA LYS A 26 18.50 21.95 -15.59
C LYS A 26 19.65 22.39 -16.49
N LEU A 27 19.39 22.50 -17.79
CA LEU A 27 20.13 23.47 -18.60
C LEU A 27 19.87 24.84 -17.94
N ASP A 28 20.90 25.65 -17.77
CA ASP A 28 20.73 26.93 -17.05
C ASP A 28 19.66 27.77 -17.76
N ASN A 29 18.86 28.50 -16.99
CA ASN A 29 17.87 29.42 -17.57
C ASN A 29 18.52 30.63 -18.27
N SER A 30 19.86 30.69 -18.30
CA SER A 30 20.67 31.44 -19.25
C SER A 30 21.34 30.45 -20.21
N THR A 31 20.67 30.08 -21.29
CA THR A 31 21.24 29.24 -22.35
C THR A 31 22.28 30.05 -23.12
N ASP A 32 23.54 29.94 -22.71
CA ASP A 32 24.69 30.46 -23.46
C ASP A 32 24.81 29.64 -24.77
N VAL A 33 24.24 30.15 -25.87
CA VAL A 33 24.38 29.58 -27.22
C VAL A 33 25.80 29.88 -27.71
N LEU A 34 26.54 28.84 -28.11
CA LEU A 34 27.96 28.93 -28.43
C LEU A 34 28.21 28.46 -29.86
N THR A 35 29.15 29.09 -30.56
CA THR A 35 29.50 28.71 -31.94
C THR A 35 30.75 27.83 -31.92
N ILE A 36 30.68 26.67 -32.58
CA ILE A 36 31.78 25.72 -32.73
C ILE A 36 32.28 25.82 -34.17
N LYS A 37 33.55 26.20 -34.38
CA LYS A 37 34.16 26.31 -35.70
C LYS A 37 35.24 25.27 -35.91
N HIS A 38 35.25 24.66 -37.08
CA HIS A 38 36.37 23.85 -37.58
C HIS A 38 37.23 24.72 -38.47
N VAL A 39 38.51 24.83 -38.13
CA VAL A 39 39.45 25.71 -38.82
C VAL A 39 40.64 24.91 -39.31
N LYS A 40 40.99 25.08 -40.58
CA LYS A 40 42.20 24.54 -41.20
C LYS A 40 42.94 25.66 -41.92
N ASN A 41 44.20 25.89 -41.58
CA ASN A 41 45.03 26.98 -42.14
C ASN A 41 44.32 28.35 -42.10
N ASP A 42 43.71 28.69 -40.96
CA ASP A 42 42.94 29.92 -40.73
C ASP A 42 41.68 30.12 -41.61
N VAL A 43 41.28 29.10 -42.36
CA VAL A 43 40.02 29.07 -43.10
C VAL A 43 38.97 28.30 -42.30
N VAL A 44 37.81 28.90 -42.06
CA VAL A 44 36.66 28.25 -41.41
C VAL A 44 36.05 27.25 -42.40
N LEU A 45 36.18 25.97 -42.10
CA LEU A 45 35.62 24.88 -42.91
C LEU A 45 34.15 24.63 -42.58
N LYS A 46 33.77 24.77 -41.31
CA LYS A 46 32.44 24.43 -40.81
C LYS A 46 32.12 25.19 -39.54
N SER A 47 30.89 25.68 -39.42
CA SER A 47 30.38 26.37 -38.23
C SER A 47 29.13 25.67 -37.72
N CYS A 48 29.12 25.36 -36.44
CA CYS A 48 28.08 24.60 -35.75
C CYS A 48 27.64 25.31 -34.46
N VAL A 49 26.53 24.87 -33.89
CA VAL A 49 26.02 25.40 -32.62
C VAL A 49 26.17 24.36 -31.51
N GLY A 50 26.61 24.80 -30.32
CA GLY A 50 26.70 23.97 -29.12
C GLY A 50 26.13 24.63 -27.88
N PHE A 51 25.83 23.80 -26.87
CA PHE A 51 25.16 24.21 -25.63
C PHE A 51 25.90 23.77 -24.39
N MET A 52 26.07 24.69 -23.44
CA MET A 52 26.77 24.39 -22.19
C MET A 52 25.91 23.60 -21.19
N ILE A 53 26.50 22.56 -20.59
CA ILE A 53 25.92 21.82 -19.48
C ILE A 53 26.21 22.59 -18.18
N SER A 54 25.20 23.34 -17.70
CA SER A 54 25.25 24.33 -16.60
C SER A 54 26.08 23.93 -15.37
N PHE A 55 25.95 22.69 -14.89
CA PHE A 55 26.58 22.24 -13.65
C PHE A 55 28.06 21.84 -13.80
N THR A 56 28.55 21.62 -15.03
CA THR A 56 29.96 21.24 -15.26
C THR A 56 30.83 22.41 -15.71
N ARG A 57 30.25 23.41 -16.40
CA ARG A 57 30.95 24.59 -16.97
C ARG A 57 32.17 24.28 -17.86
N HIS A 58 32.27 23.02 -18.29
CA HIS A 58 33.37 22.47 -19.09
C HIS A 58 32.86 21.61 -20.25
N TRP A 59 31.62 21.12 -20.19
CA TRP A 59 31.05 20.26 -21.22
C TRP A 59 29.98 20.98 -22.03
N LEU A 60 30.06 20.80 -23.34
CA LEU A 60 29.12 21.29 -24.33
C LEU A 60 28.44 20.10 -25.02
N VAL A 61 27.18 20.26 -25.41
CA VAL A 61 26.43 19.31 -26.23
C VAL A 61 26.24 19.89 -27.63
N SER A 62 26.49 19.09 -28.65
CA SER A 62 26.26 19.43 -30.07
C SER A 62 25.89 18.15 -30.83
N SER A 63 25.54 18.25 -32.11
CA SER A 63 25.40 17.05 -32.95
C SER A 63 26.74 16.35 -33.14
N ALA A 64 26.71 15.02 -33.27
CA ALA A 64 27.90 14.22 -33.50
C ALA A 64 28.58 14.62 -34.81
N PHE A 65 27.78 14.83 -35.85
CA PHE A 65 28.26 15.32 -37.14
C PHE A 65 29.03 16.62 -37.00
N CYS A 66 28.58 17.54 -36.13
CA CYS A 66 29.27 18.79 -35.88
C CYS A 66 30.58 18.66 -35.10
N LEU A 67 30.76 17.58 -34.35
CA LEU A 67 31.98 17.33 -33.59
C LEU A 67 32.91 16.32 -34.26
N HIS A 68 32.44 15.65 -35.32
CA HIS A 68 33.21 14.75 -36.14
C HIS A 68 34.06 15.56 -37.13
N SER A 69 35.39 15.47 -37.01
CA SER A 69 36.34 16.23 -37.83
C SER A 69 37.56 15.39 -38.20
N ASN A 70 38.29 15.82 -39.22
CA ASN A 70 39.57 15.20 -39.53
C ASN A 70 40.59 15.55 -38.41
N PRO A 71 41.60 14.70 -38.16
CA PRO A 71 42.60 14.93 -37.11
C PRO A 71 43.40 16.23 -37.26
N GLU A 72 43.45 16.79 -38.48
CA GLU A 72 44.16 18.04 -38.79
C GLU A 72 43.30 19.31 -38.56
N ASP A 73 42.00 19.16 -38.35
CA ASP A 73 41.07 20.29 -38.18
C ASP A 73 41.07 20.75 -36.72
N LYS A 74 41.23 22.06 -36.49
CA LYS A 74 41.18 22.64 -35.14
C LYS A 74 39.75 23.04 -34.80
N ILE A 75 39.21 22.52 -33.69
CA ILE A 75 37.91 22.91 -33.16
C ILE A 75 38.08 24.10 -32.22
N ILE A 76 37.49 25.23 -32.59
CA ILE A 76 37.48 26.48 -31.82
C ILE A 76 36.06 26.75 -31.34
N VAL A 77 35.88 26.98 -30.03
CA VAL A 77 34.59 27.44 -29.48
C VAL A 77 34.64 28.94 -29.32
N GLU A 78 33.69 29.64 -29.94
CA GLU A 78 33.51 31.08 -29.87
C GLU A 78 32.36 31.45 -28.95
N VAL A 79 32.64 32.37 -28.03
CA VAL A 79 31.65 32.89 -27.06
C VAL A 79 31.54 34.39 -27.24
N GLY A 80 30.36 34.85 -27.66
CA GLY A 80 30.04 36.26 -27.79
C GLY A 80 29.71 36.90 -26.45
N ILE A 81 30.34 38.04 -26.15
CA ILE A 81 30.10 38.83 -24.94
C ILE A 81 29.77 40.26 -25.36
N GLU A 82 28.61 40.75 -24.94
CA GLU A 82 28.24 42.16 -25.04
C GLU A 82 28.83 42.89 -23.82
N ASP A 83 29.41 44.08 -23.99
CA ASP A 83 29.90 44.94 -22.89
C ASP A 83 29.45 46.37 -23.18
N GLY A 84 28.23 46.71 -22.77
CA GLY A 84 27.56 47.94 -23.19
C GLY A 84 27.29 47.94 -24.71
N ASN A 85 28.02 48.78 -25.46
CA ASN A 85 27.91 48.90 -26.93
C ASN A 85 29.06 48.19 -27.70
N ASN A 86 29.99 47.54 -27.01
CA ASN A 86 31.13 46.85 -27.64
C ASN A 86 31.00 45.33 -27.51
N TYR A 87 31.27 44.60 -28.60
CA TYR A 87 31.21 43.13 -28.63
C TYR A 87 32.61 42.51 -28.64
N LYS A 88 32.85 41.54 -27.76
CA LYS A 88 34.09 40.74 -27.72
C LYS A 88 33.77 39.27 -27.95
N VAL A 89 34.60 38.57 -28.72
CA VAL A 89 34.54 37.12 -28.93
C VAL A 89 35.71 36.48 -28.18
N ILE A 90 35.43 35.49 -27.34
CA ILE A 90 36.46 34.68 -26.69
C ILE A 90 36.58 33.36 -27.45
N HIS A 91 37.81 32.98 -27.78
CA HIS A 91 38.13 31.73 -28.46
C HIS A 91 38.67 30.72 -27.46
N TYR A 92 38.05 29.56 -27.37
CA TYR A 92 38.56 28.41 -26.61
C TYR A 92 39.10 27.36 -27.59
N ASN A 93 40.40 27.11 -27.49
CA ASN A 93 41.16 26.33 -28.48
C ASN A 93 41.50 24.90 -28.00
N ASP A 94 41.50 24.65 -26.69
CA ASP A 94 41.81 23.34 -26.10
C ASP A 94 40.50 22.56 -25.87
N THR A 95 40.04 21.89 -26.92
CA THR A 95 38.78 21.15 -26.90
C THR A 95 38.97 19.66 -27.21
N LYS A 96 38.10 18.81 -26.64
CA LYS A 96 38.10 17.36 -26.90
C LYS A 96 36.68 16.87 -27.14
N ALA A 97 36.40 16.39 -28.35
CA ALA A 97 35.12 15.81 -28.71
C ALA A 97 35.00 14.35 -28.25
N VAL A 98 33.80 13.97 -27.82
CA VAL A 98 33.36 12.60 -27.50
C VAL A 98 32.06 12.36 -28.25
N ILE A 99 32.12 11.50 -29.26
CA ILE A 99 30.97 11.16 -30.09
C ILE A 99 30.22 9.98 -29.47
N HIS A 100 28.88 9.98 -29.56
CA HIS A 100 28.09 8.83 -29.12
C HIS A 100 28.49 7.57 -29.90
N PRO A 101 28.78 6.43 -29.24
CA PRO A 101 29.32 5.24 -29.90
C PRO A 101 28.38 4.61 -30.93
N GLY A 102 27.07 4.85 -30.79
CA GLY A 102 26.06 4.46 -31.78
C GLY A 102 25.90 5.43 -32.95
N TYR A 103 26.72 6.46 -33.07
CA TYR A 103 26.64 7.42 -34.16
C TYR A 103 26.98 6.77 -35.50
N ASP A 104 26.11 6.98 -36.49
CA ASP A 104 26.31 6.49 -37.85
C ASP A 104 26.16 7.65 -38.85
N GLU A 105 27.27 8.03 -39.48
CA GLU A 105 27.35 9.10 -40.48
C GLU A 105 26.48 8.82 -41.72
N LYS A 106 26.26 7.55 -42.06
CA LYS A 106 25.45 7.13 -43.22
C LYS A 106 23.95 7.15 -42.96
N THR A 107 23.50 7.20 -41.71
CA THR A 107 22.07 7.21 -41.36
C THR A 107 21.65 8.39 -40.50
N GLY A 108 22.60 9.11 -39.89
CA GLY A 108 22.34 10.18 -38.92
C GLY A 108 21.80 9.65 -37.59
N LYS A 109 21.88 8.34 -37.35
CA LYS A 109 21.39 7.73 -36.11
C LYS A 109 22.29 8.15 -34.95
N HIS A 110 21.69 8.49 -33.81
CA HIS A 110 22.40 8.98 -32.61
C HIS A 110 23.35 10.15 -32.88
N ASP A 111 22.90 11.14 -33.67
CA ASP A 111 23.64 12.35 -34.02
C ASP A 111 23.76 13.33 -32.83
N ILE A 112 24.53 12.91 -31.82
CA ILE A 112 24.83 13.66 -30.60
C ILE A 112 26.28 13.42 -30.16
N GLY A 113 26.95 14.48 -29.73
CA GLY A 113 28.29 14.44 -29.18
C GLY A 113 28.49 15.45 -28.06
N LEU A 114 29.53 15.22 -27.27
CA LEU A 114 29.95 16.09 -26.18
C LEU A 114 31.31 16.70 -26.50
N LEU A 115 31.47 18.00 -26.30
CA LEU A 115 32.74 18.69 -26.45
C LEU A 115 33.20 19.17 -25.07
N PHE A 116 34.35 18.68 -24.61
CA PHE A 116 35.00 19.17 -23.41
C PHE A 116 35.88 20.37 -23.73
N VAL A 117 35.78 21.43 -22.94
CA VAL A 117 36.66 22.60 -22.97
C VAL A 117 37.48 22.61 -21.70
N LYS A 118 38.80 22.62 -21.83
CA LYS A 118 39.73 22.51 -20.70
C LYS A 118 39.64 23.70 -19.74
N GLU A 119 39.47 24.90 -20.29
CA GLU A 119 39.28 26.11 -19.50
C GLU A 119 37.81 26.22 -19.05
N THR A 120 37.60 26.59 -17.78
CA THR A 120 36.24 26.82 -17.27
C THR A 120 35.65 28.05 -17.95
N ILE A 121 34.47 27.88 -18.54
CA ILE A 121 33.72 29.00 -19.09
C ILE A 121 33.11 29.76 -17.88
N THR A 122 33.78 30.83 -17.42
CA THR A 122 33.44 31.55 -16.16
C THR A 122 32.56 32.78 -16.35
N ASP A 123 31.73 33.11 -15.34
CA ASP A 123 30.75 34.23 -15.28
C ASP A 123 31.36 35.64 -15.19
N LYS A 124 32.62 35.85 -15.59
CA LYS A 124 33.34 37.13 -15.37
C LYS A 124 32.82 38.34 -16.18
N PHE A 125 31.70 38.22 -16.88
CA PHE A 125 31.14 39.31 -17.68
C PHE A 125 29.63 39.48 -17.38
N PRO A 126 29.22 40.59 -16.73
CA PRO A 126 27.84 40.80 -16.25
C PRO A 126 26.82 41.12 -17.35
N TYR A 127 27.28 41.23 -18.60
CA TYR A 127 26.48 41.58 -19.78
C TYR A 127 26.33 40.39 -20.74
N ARG A 128 26.13 39.19 -20.18
CA ARG A 128 25.59 38.08 -20.96
C ARG A 128 24.13 38.39 -21.30
N LEU A 129 23.75 38.17 -22.55
CA LEU A 129 22.37 38.31 -23.02
C LEU A 129 21.45 37.37 -22.24
N LYS A 130 20.85 37.89 -21.17
CA LYS A 130 19.79 37.20 -20.42
C LYS A 130 18.54 37.17 -21.28
N VAL A 131 18.26 36.00 -21.84
CA VAL A 131 17.00 35.69 -22.51
C VAL A 131 15.85 35.94 -21.52
N LYS A 132 14.96 36.88 -21.85
CA LYS A 132 13.67 37.01 -21.18
C LYS A 132 12.70 36.06 -21.87
N PHE A 133 12.32 34.96 -21.21
CA PHE A 133 11.21 34.12 -21.66
C PHE A 133 9.93 34.97 -21.70
N VAL A 134 9.50 35.37 -22.90
CA VAL A 134 8.18 35.99 -23.10
C VAL A 134 7.18 34.84 -23.18
N HIS A 135 6.21 34.82 -22.27
CA HIS A 135 5.19 33.79 -22.20
C HIS A 135 4.16 34.03 -23.31
N PHE A 136 4.13 33.17 -24.33
CA PHE A 136 3.16 33.24 -25.41
C PHE A 136 2.09 32.14 -25.24
N PRO A 137 0.83 32.46 -24.89
CA PRO A 137 -0.15 31.48 -24.40
C PRO A 137 -0.70 30.48 -25.45
N GLN A 138 -0.29 30.56 -26.73
CA GLN A 138 -0.91 29.80 -27.82
C GLN A 138 0.08 29.08 -28.75
N MET A 139 1.31 28.76 -28.34
CA MET A 139 2.35 28.29 -29.28
C MET A 139 3.17 27.06 -28.83
N ASN A 140 3.53 26.19 -29.79
CA ASN A 140 4.15 24.87 -29.56
C ASN A 140 5.69 24.86 -29.48
N GLY A 141 6.41 25.96 -29.80
CA GLY A 141 7.85 26.07 -29.60
C GLY A 141 8.49 27.36 -30.13
N PHE A 142 9.75 27.63 -29.74
CA PHE A 142 10.55 28.76 -30.22
C PHE A 142 11.99 28.35 -30.55
N VAL A 143 12.67 29.16 -31.38
CA VAL A 143 14.09 28.98 -31.73
C VAL A 143 14.87 30.28 -31.56
N GLU A 144 16.08 30.19 -31.00
CA GLU A 144 16.97 31.33 -30.68
C GLU A 144 18.27 31.33 -31.52
N SER A 145 18.81 32.53 -31.79
CA SER A 145 19.96 32.77 -32.69
C SER A 145 21.00 33.75 -32.16
N TRP A 146 22.26 33.55 -32.61
CA TRP A 146 23.33 34.54 -32.64
C TRP A 146 23.57 35.02 -34.08
N ASN A 147 23.80 36.32 -34.31
CA ASN A 147 23.78 36.88 -35.67
C ASN A 147 25.16 37.06 -36.32
N MET A 148 25.44 36.28 -37.35
CA MET A 148 26.45 36.58 -38.38
C MET A 148 25.87 36.22 -39.75
N ASP A 149 25.85 37.16 -40.70
CA ASP A 149 25.54 36.85 -42.10
C ASP A 149 26.74 36.09 -42.69
N PRO A 150 26.59 34.81 -43.07
CA PRO A 150 27.73 34.01 -43.54
C PRO A 150 28.33 34.52 -44.86
N ALA A 151 27.54 35.24 -45.68
CA ALA A 151 27.99 35.73 -46.98
C ALA A 151 28.75 37.06 -46.90
N THR A 152 28.52 37.86 -45.85
CA THR A 152 29.09 39.21 -45.70
C THR A 152 29.93 39.40 -44.44
N GLY A 153 29.90 38.46 -43.50
CA GLY A 153 30.63 38.51 -42.23
C GLY A 153 30.11 39.55 -41.23
N GLN A 154 28.98 40.20 -41.53
CA GLN A 154 28.43 41.28 -40.72
C GLN A 154 27.73 40.73 -39.46
N LYS A 155 28.09 41.25 -38.28
CA LYS A 155 27.56 40.81 -36.97
C LYS A 155 26.38 41.69 -36.57
N SER A 156 25.27 41.12 -36.09
CA SER A 156 24.17 41.91 -35.55
C SER A 156 24.27 42.10 -34.02
N THR A 157 23.71 43.22 -33.56
CA THR A 157 23.80 43.74 -32.20
C THR A 157 22.61 43.35 -31.30
N ARG A 158 21.74 42.43 -31.74
CA ARG A 158 20.57 41.98 -30.97
C ARG A 158 20.28 40.49 -31.16
N VAL A 159 19.83 39.81 -30.11
CA VAL A 159 19.27 38.45 -30.17
C VAL A 159 17.89 38.50 -30.80
N VAL A 160 17.62 37.58 -31.73
CA VAL A 160 16.35 37.50 -32.45
C VAL A 160 15.70 36.15 -32.17
N TYR A 161 14.37 36.16 -32.05
CA TYR A 161 13.55 34.98 -31.78
C TYR A 161 12.66 34.72 -32.98
N SER A 162 12.49 33.45 -33.34
CA SER A 162 11.51 33.04 -34.36
C SER A 162 10.67 31.87 -33.86
N LEU A 163 9.43 31.80 -34.35
CA LEU A 163 8.38 30.90 -33.86
C LEU A 163 8.21 29.71 -34.78
N PHE A 164 8.13 28.52 -34.18
CA PHE A 164 8.11 27.24 -34.90
C PHE A 164 6.97 26.36 -34.43
N ASP A 165 6.43 25.59 -35.37
CA ASP A 165 5.57 24.45 -35.05
C ASP A 165 6.41 23.19 -34.95
N ILE A 166 6.32 22.51 -33.81
CA ILE A 166 7.06 21.28 -33.54
C ILE A 166 6.10 20.11 -33.69
N TYR A 167 6.50 19.14 -34.49
CA TYR A 167 5.75 17.94 -34.82
C TYR A 167 6.53 16.70 -34.36
N PRO A 168 5.86 15.72 -33.73
CA PRO A 168 6.41 14.38 -33.56
C PRO A 168 6.80 13.77 -34.91
N MET A 169 7.80 12.90 -34.96
CA MET A 169 8.29 12.35 -36.23
C MET A 169 7.23 11.56 -37.00
N SER A 170 6.31 10.88 -36.32
CA SER A 170 5.17 10.18 -36.95
C SER A 170 4.26 11.16 -37.72
N GLU A 171 3.95 12.31 -37.12
CA GLU A 171 3.17 13.37 -37.78
C GLU A 171 3.96 14.08 -38.86
N CYS A 172 5.26 14.35 -38.63
CA CYS A 172 6.13 14.99 -39.60
C CYS A 172 6.29 14.13 -40.88
N LYS A 173 6.45 12.80 -40.74
CA LYS A 173 6.50 11.88 -41.87
C LYS A 173 5.22 11.89 -42.70
N LEU A 174 4.05 11.96 -42.04
CA LEU A 174 2.76 12.05 -42.74
C LEU A 174 2.58 13.40 -43.44
N LYS A 175 2.90 14.49 -42.74
CA LYS A 175 2.64 15.87 -43.19
C LYS A 175 3.63 16.36 -44.24
N PHE A 176 4.86 15.86 -44.20
CA PHE A 176 5.97 16.30 -45.04
C PHE A 176 6.56 15.16 -45.88
N ALA A 177 5.81 14.08 -46.12
CA ALA A 177 6.22 12.91 -46.94
C ALA A 177 6.78 13.25 -48.33
N LYS A 178 6.36 14.40 -48.89
CA LYS A 178 6.76 14.89 -50.22
C LYS A 178 8.18 15.44 -50.31
N PHE A 179 8.88 15.59 -49.19
CA PHE A 179 10.26 16.10 -49.13
C PHE A 179 11.24 14.93 -49.00
N ASP A 180 12.27 14.91 -49.85
CA ASP A 180 13.23 13.81 -49.95
C ASP A 180 13.99 13.59 -48.63
N GLY A 181 14.10 12.32 -48.22
CA GLY A 181 14.83 11.90 -47.02
C GLY A 181 14.07 11.97 -45.69
N ILE A 182 12.82 12.47 -45.66
CA ILE A 182 12.02 12.50 -44.41
C ILE A 182 11.49 11.11 -44.03
N ALA A 183 11.14 10.28 -45.01
CA ALA A 183 10.62 8.94 -44.79
C ALA A 183 11.64 7.98 -44.14
N SER A 184 12.94 8.23 -44.34
CA SER A 184 14.05 7.38 -43.83
C SER A 184 14.56 7.77 -42.43
N LEU A 185 13.97 8.80 -41.80
CA LEU A 185 14.36 9.27 -40.47
C LEU A 185 13.82 8.38 -39.35
N ASN A 186 14.54 8.31 -38.23
CA ASN A 186 14.21 7.44 -37.10
C ASN A 186 13.26 8.15 -36.12
N GLU A 187 12.21 7.46 -35.69
CA GLU A 187 11.12 8.05 -34.88
C GLU A 187 11.45 8.17 -33.39
N ASP A 188 12.41 7.39 -32.90
CA ASP A 188 12.63 7.24 -31.45
C ASP A 188 13.47 8.36 -30.84
N PHE A 189 14.24 9.10 -31.64
CA PHE A 189 15.27 10.02 -31.14
C PHE A 189 15.26 11.41 -31.78
N GLN A 190 14.37 11.67 -32.73
CA GLN A 190 14.32 12.93 -33.49
C GLN A 190 12.97 13.65 -33.32
N VAL A 191 12.95 14.95 -33.61
CA VAL A 191 11.75 15.79 -33.75
C VAL A 191 11.89 16.71 -34.94
N CYS A 192 10.76 17.19 -35.45
CA CYS A 192 10.69 17.99 -36.65
C CYS A 192 10.05 19.35 -36.33
N ALA A 193 10.68 20.44 -36.76
CA ALA A 193 10.19 21.80 -36.55
C ALA A 193 9.98 22.51 -37.88
N PHE A 194 8.88 23.24 -38.03
CA PHE A 194 8.53 23.96 -39.24
C PHE A 194 8.31 25.46 -38.95
N PRO A 195 8.93 26.38 -39.70
CA PRO A 195 8.81 27.82 -39.47
C PRO A 195 7.39 28.35 -39.78
N LYS A 196 6.82 29.16 -38.89
CA LYS A 196 5.48 29.76 -39.09
C LYS A 196 5.47 30.95 -40.07
N GLU A 197 6.48 31.83 -40.05
CA GLU A 197 6.57 33.01 -40.95
C GLU A 197 8.02 33.29 -41.41
N ASN A 198 8.18 33.80 -42.66
CA ASN A 198 9.40 34.30 -43.34
C ASN A 198 10.74 33.54 -43.18
N GLY A 199 10.76 32.35 -42.58
CA GLY A 199 11.91 31.46 -42.56
C GLY A 199 12.00 30.63 -43.84
N THR A 200 13.14 30.69 -44.51
CA THR A 200 13.55 29.73 -45.54
C THR A 200 14.66 28.86 -44.95
N GLY A 201 14.44 27.55 -44.88
CA GLY A 201 15.53 26.62 -44.56
C GLY A 201 16.57 26.70 -45.69
N LEU A 202 17.82 27.02 -45.37
CA LEU A 202 18.88 26.98 -46.37
C LEU A 202 19.24 25.52 -46.65
N CYS A 203 19.27 25.21 -47.95
CA CYS A 203 19.68 23.93 -48.48
C CYS A 203 21.10 24.05 -48.99
N GLU A 204 22.05 24.02 -48.05
CA GLU A 204 23.43 23.72 -48.37
C GLU A 204 23.86 22.51 -47.53
N PRO A 205 24.69 21.60 -48.05
CA PRO A 205 24.93 20.28 -47.46
C PRO A 205 25.74 20.31 -46.15
N ASP A 206 26.02 21.49 -45.62
CA ASP A 206 27.03 21.67 -44.61
C ASP A 206 26.37 21.75 -43.24
N SER A 207 26.21 20.56 -42.66
CA SER A 207 26.44 20.29 -41.25
C SER A 207 25.78 21.21 -40.22
N GLY A 208 24.61 20.79 -39.76
CA GLY A 208 23.96 21.46 -38.63
C GLY A 208 23.44 22.84 -39.03
N ALA A 209 22.95 22.97 -40.27
CA ALA A 209 22.37 24.18 -40.81
C ALA A 209 21.40 24.78 -39.77
N PRO A 210 21.75 25.92 -39.19
CA PRO A 210 20.86 26.67 -38.34
C PRO A 210 19.64 27.11 -39.16
N LEU A 211 18.49 27.27 -38.52
CA LEU A 211 17.38 27.93 -39.18
C LEU A 211 17.83 29.33 -39.65
N TYR A 212 17.41 29.76 -40.83
CA TYR A 212 17.64 31.14 -41.31
C TYR A 212 16.32 31.84 -41.54
N VAL A 213 16.22 33.08 -41.07
CA VAL A 213 15.10 33.98 -41.36
C VAL A 213 15.67 35.22 -42.00
N GLN A 214 15.13 35.60 -43.16
CA GLN A 214 15.55 36.83 -43.82
C GLN A 214 14.79 38.01 -43.19
N LEU A 215 15.50 38.78 -42.37
CA LEU A 215 14.99 39.98 -41.71
C LEU A 215 15.76 41.17 -42.27
N ASP A 216 15.04 42.16 -42.80
CA ASP A 216 15.62 43.41 -43.33
C ASP A 216 16.83 43.23 -44.27
N LYS A 217 16.74 42.23 -45.17
CA LYS A 217 17.77 41.86 -46.17
C LYS A 217 19.04 41.17 -45.64
N GLN A 218 19.11 40.77 -44.36
CA GLN A 218 20.24 40.00 -43.80
C GLN A 218 19.86 38.56 -43.40
N ARG A 219 20.81 37.61 -43.49
CA ARG A 219 20.64 36.20 -43.08
C ARG A 219 21.13 35.99 -41.63
N GLN A 220 20.37 35.26 -40.80
CA GLN A 220 20.61 35.10 -39.35
C GLN A 220 20.56 33.62 -38.89
N LEU A 221 21.31 33.22 -37.86
CA LEU A 221 21.73 31.83 -37.57
C LEU A 221 21.13 31.23 -36.26
N TYR A 222 20.17 30.31 -36.33
CA TYR A 222 19.36 29.81 -35.19
C TYR A 222 19.65 28.34 -34.75
N GLY A 223 19.76 28.04 -33.44
CA GLY A 223 20.38 26.77 -32.96
C GLY A 223 19.66 25.89 -31.92
N ILE A 224 18.65 26.34 -31.16
CA ILE A 224 17.90 25.49 -30.20
C ILE A 224 16.43 25.47 -30.54
N VAL A 225 15.79 24.30 -30.46
CA VAL A 225 14.34 24.20 -30.36
C VAL A 225 13.94 23.86 -28.93
N GLY A 226 13.13 24.71 -28.29
CA GLY A 226 12.54 24.46 -26.97
C GLY A 226 11.01 24.36 -27.03
N THR A 227 10.41 23.41 -26.29
CA THR A 227 8.95 23.31 -26.07
C THR A 227 8.57 23.64 -24.63
N PHE A 228 7.29 23.96 -24.37
CA PHE A 228 6.75 24.18 -23.03
C PHE A 228 6.79 22.96 -22.09
N ASN A 229 7.14 21.77 -22.60
CA ASN A 229 7.20 20.50 -21.86
C ASN A 229 8.65 20.02 -21.59
N ASP A 230 9.63 20.93 -21.52
CA ASP A 230 11.04 20.63 -21.21
C ASP A 230 11.77 19.73 -22.25
N ILE A 231 11.33 19.70 -23.53
CA ILE A 231 12.08 19.01 -24.61
C ILE A 231 13.16 19.95 -25.15
N PHE A 232 14.42 19.54 -25.02
CA PHE A 232 15.58 20.18 -25.64
C PHE A 232 16.14 19.28 -26.74
N ALA A 233 16.41 19.87 -27.91
CA ALA A 233 16.93 19.14 -29.06
C ALA A 233 18.02 19.94 -29.79
N VAL A 234 18.99 19.24 -30.37
CA VAL A 234 20.12 19.81 -31.16
C VAL A 234 19.93 19.52 -32.64
N THR A 235 20.35 20.40 -33.55
CA THR A 235 20.14 20.24 -35.00
C THR A 235 20.75 18.93 -35.54
N SER A 236 20.02 18.20 -36.38
CA SER A 236 20.46 16.94 -37.00
C SER A 236 21.00 17.18 -38.40
N GLY A 237 22.17 16.62 -38.73
CA GLY A 237 23.00 17.02 -39.87
C GLY A 237 22.59 16.56 -41.28
N ARG A 238 21.31 16.27 -41.59
CA ARG A 238 20.94 15.73 -42.91
C ARG A 238 19.66 16.32 -43.52
N GLN A 239 19.82 17.07 -44.60
CA GLN A 239 18.82 17.20 -45.68
C GLN A 239 19.56 17.14 -47.01
N HIS A 240 19.32 16.07 -47.79
CA HIS A 240 20.15 15.83 -48.97
C HIS A 240 19.66 16.54 -50.23
N HIS A 241 18.40 16.93 -50.35
CA HIS A 241 17.88 17.65 -51.52
C HIS A 241 16.83 18.63 -51.04
N CYS A 242 17.13 19.92 -51.05
CA CYS A 242 16.07 20.88 -50.81
C CYS A 242 16.20 22.15 -51.67
N ASP A 243 15.04 22.65 -52.08
CA ASP A 243 14.87 23.78 -52.98
C ASP A 243 14.90 25.09 -52.15
N PRO A 244 15.86 26.02 -52.41
CA PRO A 244 16.01 27.26 -51.66
C PRO A 244 14.81 28.22 -51.78
N HIS A 245 13.88 27.98 -52.71
CA HIS A 245 12.66 28.79 -52.89
C HIS A 245 11.45 28.26 -52.10
N HIS A 246 11.57 27.13 -51.42
CA HIS A 246 10.48 26.50 -50.65
C HIS A 246 10.81 26.34 -49.16
N ARG A 247 9.79 26.33 -48.30
CA ARG A 247 9.95 26.11 -46.85
C ARG A 247 10.06 24.60 -46.56
N HIS A 248 11.15 24.17 -45.93
CA HIS A 248 11.40 22.79 -45.53
C HIS A 248 11.33 22.62 -44.01
N PRO A 249 10.85 21.47 -43.47
CA PRO A 249 10.93 21.17 -42.05
C PRO A 249 12.38 20.90 -41.63
N VAL A 250 12.77 21.26 -40.41
CA VAL A 250 14.12 21.02 -39.87
C VAL A 250 14.08 19.93 -38.80
N ILE A 251 15.08 19.05 -38.80
CA ILE A 251 15.13 17.88 -37.92
C ILE A 251 16.13 18.13 -36.77
N PHE A 252 15.72 17.75 -35.56
CA PHE A 252 16.52 17.89 -34.34
C PHE A 252 16.61 16.56 -33.59
N THR A 253 17.75 16.27 -32.99
CA THR A 253 17.99 15.14 -32.10
C THR A 253 17.57 15.49 -30.68
N GLN A 254 16.65 14.71 -30.10
CA GLN A 254 16.18 14.90 -28.72
C GLN A 254 17.27 14.54 -27.72
N LEU A 255 17.45 15.33 -26.66
CA LEU A 255 18.50 15.09 -25.66
C LEU A 255 18.12 14.06 -24.59
N TRP A 256 16.84 13.94 -24.24
CA TRP A 256 16.36 13.08 -23.15
C TRP A 256 16.83 11.62 -23.23
N PRO A 257 16.79 10.93 -24.40
CA PRO A 257 17.24 9.55 -24.52
C PRO A 257 18.73 9.35 -24.20
N TYR A 258 19.53 10.42 -24.27
CA TYR A 258 20.99 10.37 -24.10
C TYR A 258 21.45 10.82 -22.72
N PHE A 259 20.56 11.23 -21.82
CA PHE A 259 20.91 11.67 -20.47
C PHE A 259 21.75 10.66 -19.68
N PRO A 260 21.48 9.34 -19.71
CA PRO A 260 22.33 8.36 -19.04
C PRO A 260 23.77 8.36 -19.57
N TRP A 261 23.93 8.43 -20.89
CA TRP A 261 25.24 8.48 -21.54
C TRP A 261 25.98 9.79 -21.24
N ILE A 262 25.27 10.93 -21.29
CA ILE A 262 25.83 12.23 -20.93
C ILE A 262 26.30 12.24 -19.48
N ALA A 263 25.50 11.68 -18.55
CA ALA A 263 25.86 11.58 -17.14
C ALA A 263 27.10 10.72 -16.92
N GLU A 264 27.22 9.59 -17.63
CA GLU A 264 28.38 8.71 -17.57
C GLU A 264 29.67 9.41 -18.04
N ILE A 265 29.64 10.04 -19.22
CA ILE A 265 30.82 10.73 -19.79
C ILE A 265 31.24 11.93 -18.95
N THR A 266 30.27 12.69 -18.43
CA THR A 266 30.54 13.83 -17.56
C THR A 266 30.90 13.42 -16.12
N LYS A 267 30.93 12.11 -15.81
CA LYS A 267 31.15 11.53 -14.47
C LYS A 267 30.17 12.06 -13.42
N TYR A 268 28.95 12.32 -13.82
CA TYR A 268 27.84 12.68 -12.94
C TYR A 268 27.32 11.43 -12.21
N SER A 269 27.37 11.42 -10.87
CA SER A 269 27.06 10.22 -10.08
C SER A 269 25.55 9.93 -10.01
N PRO A 270 25.11 8.69 -10.32
CA PRO A 270 23.70 8.29 -10.40
C PRO A 270 23.14 7.88 -9.02
N LEU A 271 23.16 8.79 -8.03
CA LEU A 271 22.33 8.62 -6.82
C LEU A 271 20.86 9.06 -7.02
N ILE A 272 20.50 9.39 -8.27
CA ILE A 272 19.12 9.65 -8.71
C ILE A 272 18.60 8.41 -9.46
N ARG A 273 18.54 7.27 -8.76
CA ARG A 273 17.85 6.06 -9.22
C ARG A 273 16.56 5.85 -8.44
N LEU A 274 15.66 6.85 -8.45
CA LEU A 274 14.29 6.71 -7.94
C LEU A 274 13.45 7.95 -8.28
N LYS A 275 13.20 8.22 -9.57
CA LYS A 275 12.19 9.19 -9.99
C LYS A 275 11.75 8.93 -11.43
N LEU A 276 11.20 7.75 -11.65
CA LEU A 276 10.20 7.57 -12.68
C LEU A 276 8.94 7.01 -12.02
N LEU A 277 7.81 7.54 -12.46
CA LEU A 277 6.42 7.22 -12.08
C LEU A 277 5.88 8.00 -10.86
N ILE A 278 5.35 9.21 -11.13
CA ILE A 278 3.90 9.38 -11.33
C ILE A 278 3.58 10.79 -11.86
N PRO A 279 2.66 10.91 -12.83
CA PRO A 279 2.19 12.19 -13.38
C PRO A 279 1.06 12.77 -12.51
N VAL A 280 0.64 14.02 -12.79
CA VAL A 280 -0.78 14.45 -12.94
C VAL A 280 -0.96 15.95 -12.62
N HIS A 281 -1.43 16.64 -13.66
CA HIS A 281 -2.40 17.74 -13.77
C HIS A 281 -2.60 18.83 -12.70
N HIS A 282 -2.46 20.07 -13.20
CA HIS A 282 -3.37 21.23 -13.14
C HIS A 282 -4.44 21.32 -12.02
N ALA A 283 -4.41 22.42 -11.24
CA ALA A 283 -5.19 23.65 -11.51
C ALA A 283 -5.13 24.62 -10.31
N ASN A 284 -5.22 25.93 -10.61
CA ASN A 284 -5.39 27.07 -9.69
C ASN A 284 -4.21 27.49 -8.79
N ILE A 285 -3.23 28.21 -9.36
CA ILE A 285 -2.31 29.06 -8.61
C ILE A 285 -2.19 30.43 -9.31
N SER A 286 -3.28 31.22 -9.32
CA SER A 286 -3.24 32.62 -9.81
C SER A 286 -3.48 33.67 -8.72
N ARG A 287 -3.67 33.25 -7.46
CA ARG A 287 -3.66 34.18 -6.30
C ARG A 287 -2.45 34.02 -5.37
N CYS A 288 -1.66 32.95 -5.50
CA CYS A 288 -0.45 32.79 -4.68
C CYS A 288 0.77 33.56 -5.22
N ILE A 289 0.87 33.82 -6.53
CA ILE A 289 2.14 34.31 -7.12
C ILE A 289 2.49 35.74 -6.66
N MET A 290 1.48 36.59 -6.44
CA MET A 290 1.70 37.96 -5.94
C MET A 290 1.94 38.04 -4.42
N PHE A 291 1.44 37.07 -3.65
CA PHE A 291 1.75 36.91 -2.22
C PHE A 291 3.15 36.31 -2.01
N VAL A 292 3.58 35.47 -2.96
CA VAL A 292 4.88 34.78 -2.92
C VAL A 292 6.03 35.73 -3.27
N TYR A 293 5.85 36.69 -4.18
CA TYR A 293 6.93 37.61 -4.58
C TYR A 293 7.24 38.69 -3.53
N SER A 294 6.22 39.23 -2.86
CA SER A 294 6.38 40.14 -1.71
C SER A 294 6.85 39.40 -0.46
N GLY A 295 6.42 38.14 -0.29
CA GLY A 295 6.92 37.23 0.73
C GLY A 295 8.40 36.83 0.54
N LEU A 296 8.88 36.61 -0.68
CA LEU A 296 10.25 36.18 -0.99
C LEU A 296 11.32 37.25 -0.68
N VAL A 297 10.98 38.53 -0.87
CA VAL A 297 11.89 39.65 -0.56
C VAL A 297 11.98 39.90 0.94
N LEU A 298 10.86 39.79 1.68
CA LEU A 298 10.90 39.75 3.15
C LEU A 298 11.57 38.47 3.67
N TRP A 299 11.38 37.32 3.01
CA TRP A 299 11.95 36.04 3.42
C TRP A 299 13.47 36.03 3.30
N ASN A 300 14.06 36.56 2.23
CA ASN A 300 15.52 36.64 2.11
C ASN A 300 16.17 37.60 3.13
N PHE A 301 15.45 38.63 3.60
CA PHE A 301 15.94 39.55 4.63
C PHE A 301 15.71 39.02 6.07
N LEU A 302 14.74 38.11 6.26
CA LEU A 302 14.45 37.45 7.55
C LEU A 302 15.15 36.07 7.68
N ALA A 303 15.57 35.43 6.59
CA ALA A 303 15.92 34.00 6.60
C ALA A 303 17.29 33.61 7.16
N GLU A 304 18.25 34.54 7.33
CA GLU A 304 19.58 34.14 7.82
C GLU A 304 19.67 34.04 9.35
N GLU A 305 18.87 34.79 10.11
CA GLU A 305 18.80 34.67 11.58
C GLU A 305 17.38 34.55 12.15
N LEU A 306 16.36 35.05 11.45
CA LEU A 306 14.98 35.02 11.94
C LEU A 306 14.29 33.69 11.63
N SER A 307 14.64 32.99 10.54
CA SER A 307 13.97 31.73 10.14
C SER A 307 14.15 30.59 11.16
N THR A 308 15.36 30.37 11.67
CA THR A 308 15.61 29.31 12.67
C THR A 308 15.01 29.68 14.03
N LYS A 309 15.10 30.95 14.46
CA LYS A 309 14.48 31.45 15.70
C LYS A 309 12.95 31.42 15.60
N VAL A 310 12.35 31.81 14.48
CA VAL A 310 10.90 31.75 14.24
C VAL A 310 10.42 30.30 14.16
N LEU A 311 11.15 29.41 13.50
CA LEU A 311 10.82 27.98 13.49
C LEU A 311 10.90 27.39 14.91
N ALA A 312 11.94 27.74 15.68
CA ALA A 312 12.07 27.30 17.06
C ALA A 312 10.94 27.84 17.95
N VAL A 313 10.58 29.12 17.82
CA VAL A 313 9.44 29.73 18.53
C VAL A 313 8.13 29.08 18.09
N PHE A 314 7.92 28.83 16.80
CA PHE A 314 6.74 28.14 16.29
C PHE A 314 6.62 26.72 16.85
N LEU A 315 7.69 25.94 16.83
CA LEU A 315 7.73 24.60 17.42
C LEU A 315 7.53 24.65 18.94
N MET A 316 8.08 25.65 19.63
CA MET A 316 7.86 25.87 21.06
C MET A 316 6.40 26.22 21.36
N VAL A 317 5.78 27.10 20.58
CA VAL A 317 4.36 27.44 20.72
C VAL A 317 3.49 26.22 20.45
N LEU A 318 3.75 25.44 19.39
CA LEU A 318 3.05 24.18 19.14
C LEU A 318 3.23 23.18 20.29
N PHE A 319 4.44 23.07 20.83
CA PHE A 319 4.72 22.23 21.99
C PHE A 319 3.96 22.69 23.23
N LEU A 320 3.93 23.99 23.53
CA LEU A 320 3.20 24.56 24.66
C LEU A 320 1.69 24.40 24.50
N VAL A 321 1.15 24.68 23.31
CA VAL A 321 -0.27 24.45 22.99
C VAL A 321 -0.61 22.98 23.20
N ARG A 322 0.23 22.07 22.72
CA ARG A 322 0.03 20.62 22.90
C ARG A 322 0.14 20.22 24.37
N LEU A 323 1.08 20.78 25.12
CA LEU A 323 1.23 20.53 26.55
C LEU A 323 -0.01 20.99 27.34
N VAL A 324 -0.52 22.18 27.07
CA VAL A 324 -1.76 22.69 27.68
C VAL A 324 -2.96 21.80 27.31
N GLN A 325 -3.06 21.37 26.06
CA GLN A 325 -4.09 20.41 25.64
C GLN A 325 -3.97 19.09 26.39
N MET A 326 -2.77 18.55 26.55
CA MET A 326 -2.53 17.33 27.32
C MET A 326 -2.91 17.47 28.80
N LEU A 327 -2.62 18.61 29.43
CA LEU A 327 -3.00 18.88 30.82
C LEU A 327 -4.53 18.94 30.96
N LYS A 328 -5.22 19.57 30.01
CA LYS A 328 -6.69 19.56 29.97
C LYS A 328 -7.25 18.16 29.76
N GLU A 329 -6.70 17.41 28.80
CA GLU A 329 -7.06 16.02 28.52
C GLU A 329 -6.86 15.14 29.76
N ALA A 330 -5.74 15.26 30.46
CA ALA A 330 -5.42 14.47 31.65
C ALA A 330 -6.43 14.67 32.80
N SER A 331 -7.07 15.85 32.88
CA SER A 331 -8.11 16.13 33.88
C SER A 331 -9.49 15.57 33.52
N ALA A 332 -9.76 15.36 32.22
CA ALA A 332 -11.08 14.99 31.71
C ALA A 332 -11.18 13.50 31.33
N LEU A 333 -10.09 12.93 30.81
CA LEU A 333 -9.99 11.55 30.38
C LEU A 333 -9.74 10.60 31.56
N PRO A 334 -10.01 9.30 31.41
CA PRO A 334 -9.59 8.29 32.38
C PRO A 334 -8.09 8.36 32.73
N PRO A 335 -7.69 7.94 33.94
CA PRO A 335 -6.29 7.96 34.36
C PRO A 335 -5.40 7.11 33.44
N GLY A 336 -4.11 7.41 33.38
CA GLY A 336 -3.19 6.63 32.55
C GLY A 336 -1.77 7.17 32.54
N PRO A 337 -0.86 6.51 31.80
CA PRO A 337 0.53 6.91 31.75
C PRO A 337 0.71 8.24 31.02
N TRP A 338 1.62 9.07 31.54
CA TRP A 338 2.10 10.24 30.83
C TRP A 338 2.84 9.83 29.56
N GLY A 339 2.52 10.49 28.45
CA GLY A 339 3.15 10.27 27.16
C GLY A 339 3.95 11.49 26.71
N LEU A 340 4.72 11.34 25.63
CA LEU A 340 5.32 12.47 24.93
C LEU A 340 4.23 13.27 24.19
N PRO A 341 4.38 14.60 24.00
CA PRO A 341 3.34 15.43 23.39
C PRO A 341 2.81 14.97 22.03
N ILE A 342 3.68 14.41 21.18
CA ILE A 342 3.32 13.96 19.83
C ILE A 342 3.15 12.45 19.78
N LEU A 343 4.10 11.69 20.35
CA LEU A 343 4.12 10.23 20.24
C LEU A 343 3.23 9.52 21.28
N GLY A 344 2.78 10.25 22.31
CA GLY A 344 2.08 9.65 23.44
C GLY A 344 2.97 8.62 24.14
N SER A 345 2.40 7.47 24.47
CA SER A 345 3.09 6.36 25.13
C SER A 345 3.75 5.37 24.17
N LEU A 346 3.73 5.61 22.85
CA LEU A 346 4.37 4.74 21.86
C LEU A 346 5.81 4.32 22.22
N PRO A 347 6.72 5.24 22.64
CA PRO A 347 8.10 4.86 22.96
C PRO A 347 8.23 4.00 24.22
N PHE A 348 7.17 3.89 25.01
CA PHE A 348 7.11 3.16 26.27
C PHE A 348 6.34 1.84 26.16
N LEU A 349 5.85 1.49 24.97
CA LEU A 349 5.23 0.20 24.70
C LEU A 349 6.24 -0.93 24.95
N LYS A 350 5.79 -1.99 25.61
CA LYS A 350 6.59 -3.18 25.91
C LYS A 350 5.79 -4.44 25.60
N GLY A 351 6.39 -5.38 24.90
CA GLY A 351 5.77 -6.67 24.58
C GLY A 351 4.46 -6.52 23.80
N ASP A 352 3.57 -7.49 23.95
CA ASP A 352 2.28 -7.51 23.27
C ASP A 352 1.30 -6.49 23.89
N LEU A 353 0.54 -5.79 23.05
CA LEU A 353 -0.36 -4.69 23.47
C LEU A 353 -1.35 -5.09 24.57
N HIS A 354 -1.93 -6.30 24.49
CA HIS A 354 -2.90 -6.76 25.49
C HIS A 354 -2.27 -6.96 26.88
N LEU A 355 -1.02 -7.43 26.95
CA LEU A 355 -0.26 -7.56 28.20
C LEU A 355 0.16 -6.18 28.71
N HIS A 356 0.63 -5.31 27.83
CA HIS A 356 0.97 -3.93 28.18
C HIS A 356 -0.22 -3.19 28.78
N PHE A 357 -1.40 -3.28 28.16
CA PHE A 357 -2.62 -2.67 28.69
C PHE A 357 -3.06 -3.30 30.01
N ARG A 358 -2.93 -4.62 30.17
CA ARG A 358 -3.20 -5.29 31.46
C ARG A 358 -2.30 -4.74 32.57
N ASP A 359 -1.01 -4.59 32.32
CA ASP A 359 -0.08 -4.06 33.31
C ASP A 359 -0.42 -2.59 33.67
N LEU A 360 -0.89 -1.81 32.70
CA LEU A 360 -1.39 -0.45 32.95
C LEU A 360 -2.70 -0.46 33.76
N THR A 361 -3.65 -1.37 33.50
CA THR A 361 -4.89 -1.44 34.27
C THR A 361 -4.65 -1.88 35.71
N HIS A 362 -3.68 -2.77 35.96
CA HIS A 362 -3.25 -3.08 37.33
C HIS A 362 -2.67 -1.85 38.06
N LYS A 363 -2.01 -0.94 37.33
CA LYS A 363 -1.39 0.26 37.93
C LYS A 363 -2.35 1.43 38.14
N TYR A 364 -3.23 1.70 37.17
CA TYR A 364 -4.07 2.91 37.16
C TYR A 364 -5.56 2.62 37.45
N GLY A 365 -5.95 1.36 37.55
CA GLY A 365 -7.34 0.93 37.77
C GLY A 365 -7.99 0.36 36.50
N SER A 366 -9.25 -0.06 36.61
CA SER A 366 -9.94 -0.84 35.57
C SER A 366 -10.45 -0.03 34.36
N LEU A 367 -10.31 1.30 34.40
CA LEU A 367 -10.63 2.22 33.31
C LEU A 367 -9.45 3.17 33.12
N ILE A 368 -8.74 3.03 32.00
CA ILE A 368 -7.56 3.83 31.71
C ILE A 368 -7.63 4.49 30.34
N SER A 369 -6.87 5.57 30.15
CA SER A 369 -6.65 6.16 28.83
C SER A 369 -5.16 6.27 28.51
N THR A 370 -4.82 6.12 27.23
CA THR A 370 -3.45 6.30 26.75
C THR A 370 -3.48 6.78 25.30
N ARG A 371 -2.51 7.59 24.92
CA ARG A 371 -2.35 8.00 23.52
C ARG A 371 -1.25 7.20 22.87
N LEU A 372 -1.54 6.57 21.74
CA LEU A 372 -0.53 5.96 20.87
C LEU A 372 -0.44 6.80 19.60
N GLY A 373 0.54 7.71 19.56
CA GLY A 373 0.65 8.73 18.52
C GLY A 373 -0.60 9.59 18.45
N SER A 374 -1.27 9.61 17.30
CA SER A 374 -2.51 10.37 17.10
C SER A 374 -3.76 9.71 17.71
N GLN A 375 -3.71 8.41 18.03
CA GLN A 375 -4.88 7.66 18.49
C GLN A 375 -5.05 7.79 20.00
N LEU A 376 -6.26 8.16 20.44
CA LEU A 376 -6.65 8.08 21.84
C LEU A 376 -7.30 6.71 22.08
N ILE A 377 -6.70 5.93 22.97
CA ILE A 377 -7.16 4.60 23.36
C ILE A 377 -7.67 4.67 24.80
N VAL A 378 -8.84 4.11 25.02
CA VAL A 378 -9.44 3.94 26.35
C VAL A 378 -9.68 2.45 26.56
N VAL A 379 -9.13 1.92 27.65
CA VAL A 379 -9.16 0.48 27.94
C VAL A 379 -10.09 0.23 29.13
N LEU A 380 -10.98 -0.73 28.97
CA LEU A 380 -11.89 -1.22 30.00
C LEU A 380 -11.46 -2.65 30.35
N SER A 381 -11.14 -2.92 31.61
CA SER A 381 -10.74 -4.27 32.06
C SER A 381 -11.67 -4.90 33.11
N ASP A 382 -12.67 -4.17 33.60
CA ASP A 382 -13.69 -4.71 34.50
C ASP A 382 -14.88 -5.27 33.71
N TYR A 383 -15.31 -6.50 34.04
CA TYR A 383 -16.34 -7.20 33.27
C TYR A 383 -17.71 -6.51 33.33
N LYS A 384 -18.08 -5.90 34.48
CA LYS A 384 -19.36 -5.18 34.62
C LYS A 384 -19.34 -3.92 33.77
N MET A 385 -18.23 -3.19 33.78
CA MET A 385 -18.04 -1.99 32.96
C MET A 385 -18.11 -2.31 31.46
N ILE A 386 -17.41 -3.37 31.02
CA ILE A 386 -17.45 -3.84 29.63
C ILE A 386 -18.90 -4.20 29.24
N ARG A 387 -19.57 -5.00 30.07
CA ARG A 387 -20.97 -5.43 29.85
C ARG A 387 -21.92 -4.24 29.75
N ASP A 388 -21.84 -3.31 30.68
CA ASP A 388 -22.78 -2.20 30.79
C ASP A 388 -22.51 -1.11 29.74
N ALA A 389 -21.25 -0.91 29.33
CA ALA A 389 -20.90 -0.01 28.23
C ALA A 389 -21.42 -0.54 26.88
N PHE A 390 -21.15 -1.79 26.54
CA PHE A 390 -21.47 -2.32 25.20
C PHE A 390 -22.91 -2.73 24.96
N ARG A 391 -23.75 -2.69 26.00
CA ARG A 391 -25.21 -2.73 25.85
C ARG A 391 -25.77 -1.41 25.29
N LYS A 392 -25.05 -0.30 25.44
CA LYS A 392 -25.48 1.03 24.99
C LYS A 392 -25.25 1.20 23.49
N GLU A 393 -26.13 1.92 22.83
CA GLU A 393 -26.06 2.15 21.39
C GLU A 393 -24.85 2.99 20.99
N GLU A 394 -24.44 3.90 21.88
CA GLU A 394 -23.33 4.82 21.68
C GLU A 394 -22.00 4.11 21.49
N PHE A 395 -21.83 2.90 22.03
CA PHE A 395 -20.62 2.10 21.89
C PHE A 395 -20.65 1.20 20.65
N THR A 396 -21.64 1.34 19.75
CA THR A 396 -21.71 0.49 18.55
C THR A 396 -20.82 0.97 17.41
N GLY A 397 -20.12 2.10 17.53
CA GLY A 397 -19.21 2.62 16.50
C GLY A 397 -17.90 1.82 16.36
N ARG A 398 -17.15 2.12 15.29
CA ARG A 398 -15.81 1.58 15.02
C ARG A 398 -14.78 2.71 14.95
N PRO A 399 -13.54 2.48 15.42
CA PRO A 399 -12.48 3.48 15.34
C PRO A 399 -12.11 3.74 13.89
N ILE A 400 -11.78 5.00 13.58
CA ILE A 400 -11.33 5.39 12.24
C ILE A 400 -9.82 5.16 12.18
N THR A 401 -9.43 4.08 11.52
CA THR A 401 -8.04 3.69 11.28
C THR A 401 -7.77 3.58 9.78
N GLU A 402 -6.51 3.61 9.37
CA GLU A 402 -6.16 3.39 7.95
C GLU A 402 -6.65 2.02 7.45
N PHE A 403 -6.74 1.01 8.32
CA PHE A 403 -7.36 -0.27 8.00
C PHE A 403 -8.85 -0.12 7.65
N THR A 404 -9.63 0.56 8.50
CA THR A 404 -11.06 0.79 8.21
C THR A 404 -11.29 1.66 6.97
N THR A 405 -10.37 2.59 6.69
CA THR A 405 -10.39 3.40 5.47
C THR A 405 -10.14 2.56 4.22
N LEU A 406 -9.22 1.58 4.28
CA LEU A 406 -9.01 0.65 3.17
C LEU A 406 -10.26 -0.17 2.85
N LEU A 407 -11.05 -0.54 3.86
CA LEU A 407 -12.30 -1.29 3.68
C LEU A 407 -13.46 -0.43 3.14
N ASP A 408 -13.30 0.90 3.08
CA ASP A 408 -14.24 1.84 2.45
C ASP A 408 -15.68 1.75 3.01
N GLY A 409 -15.79 1.34 4.27
CA GLY A 409 -17.06 1.18 4.98
C GLY A 409 -17.98 0.09 4.40
N TYR A 410 -17.45 -0.92 3.70
CA TYR A 410 -18.19 -2.13 3.31
C TYR A 410 -18.08 -3.23 4.38
N GLY A 411 -18.95 -4.23 4.31
CA GLY A 411 -18.95 -5.40 5.19
C GLY A 411 -19.77 -5.22 6.46
N VAL A 412 -19.47 -6.03 7.49
CA VAL A 412 -20.19 -6.04 8.78
C VAL A 412 -19.27 -5.84 9.97
N ILE A 413 -17.99 -6.23 9.88
CA ILE A 413 -17.07 -6.16 11.01
C ILE A 413 -16.71 -4.70 11.32
N ASN A 414 -16.33 -3.93 10.29
CA ASN A 414 -15.78 -2.58 10.43
C ASN A 414 -16.77 -1.46 10.07
N THR A 415 -17.99 -1.80 9.67
CA THR A 415 -19.07 -0.84 9.39
C THR A 415 -19.79 -0.42 10.67
N ALA A 416 -20.48 0.71 10.63
CA ALA A 416 -21.27 1.24 11.74
C ALA A 416 -22.55 1.94 11.22
N GLY A 417 -23.40 2.40 12.13
CA GLY A 417 -24.63 3.11 11.75
C GLY A 417 -25.73 2.19 11.25
N LYS A 418 -26.54 2.69 10.29
CA LYS A 418 -27.71 1.98 9.77
C LYS A 418 -27.30 0.74 8.98
N LEU A 419 -26.31 0.86 8.08
CA LEU A 419 -25.77 -0.24 7.28
C LEU A 419 -25.39 -1.42 8.16
N TRP A 420 -24.62 -1.20 9.22
CA TRP A 420 -24.24 -2.28 10.12
C TRP A 420 -25.44 -2.93 10.81
N LYS A 421 -26.44 -2.15 11.26
CA LYS A 421 -27.63 -2.69 11.92
C LYS A 421 -28.43 -3.59 10.97
N ASP A 422 -28.62 -3.12 9.74
CA ASP A 422 -29.36 -3.83 8.71
C ASP A 422 -28.62 -5.11 8.29
N GLN A 423 -27.32 -4.99 7.96
CA GLN A 423 -26.46 -6.13 7.61
C GLN A 423 -26.38 -7.16 8.74
N ARG A 424 -26.19 -6.71 9.99
CA ARG A 424 -26.13 -7.64 11.12
C ARG A 424 -27.44 -8.41 11.32
N ARG A 425 -28.59 -7.74 11.17
CA ARG A 425 -29.90 -8.39 11.28
C ARG A 425 -30.08 -9.41 10.15
N PHE A 426 -29.85 -8.97 8.91
CA PHE A 426 -29.93 -9.81 7.73
C PHE A 426 -29.06 -11.07 7.86
N LEU A 427 -27.79 -10.90 8.22
CA LEU A 427 -26.86 -12.00 8.41
C LEU A 427 -27.25 -12.92 9.57
N HIS A 428 -27.72 -12.37 10.69
CA HIS A 428 -28.18 -13.19 11.81
C HIS A 428 -29.33 -14.12 11.39
N ASP A 429 -30.28 -13.57 10.62
CA ASP A 429 -31.45 -14.33 10.17
C ASP A 429 -31.06 -15.36 9.10
N GLY A 430 -30.20 -14.98 8.15
CA GLY A 430 -29.66 -15.88 7.12
C GLY A 430 -28.84 -17.03 7.72
N LEU A 431 -27.87 -16.72 8.60
CA LEU A 431 -27.06 -17.75 9.26
C LEU A 431 -27.91 -18.72 10.09
N ARG A 432 -28.93 -18.20 10.78
CA ARG A 432 -29.89 -19.03 11.53
C ARG A 432 -30.71 -19.90 10.58
N HIS A 433 -31.14 -19.37 9.42
CA HIS A 433 -31.88 -20.11 8.41
C HIS A 433 -31.08 -21.31 7.90
N PHE A 434 -29.78 -21.13 7.60
CA PHE A 434 -28.89 -22.18 7.10
C PHE A 434 -28.28 -23.10 8.17
N GLY A 435 -28.81 -23.08 9.40
CA GLY A 435 -28.55 -24.11 10.40
C GLY A 435 -27.89 -23.63 11.69
N MET A 436 -27.49 -22.36 11.81
CA MET A 436 -26.85 -21.81 13.02
C MET A 436 -27.86 -21.64 14.17
N SER A 437 -28.37 -22.76 14.70
CA SER A 437 -29.44 -22.85 15.69
C SER A 437 -29.31 -24.16 16.48
N TYR A 438 -29.52 -24.12 17.80
CA TYR A 438 -29.58 -25.33 18.64
C TYR A 438 -30.93 -26.05 18.61
N ILE A 439 -31.87 -25.61 17.76
CA ILE A 439 -33.27 -26.05 17.80
C ILE A 439 -33.67 -26.71 16.47
N GLY A 440 -34.32 -27.88 16.58
CA GLY A 440 -35.03 -28.56 15.49
C GLY A 440 -34.14 -29.03 14.35
N SER A 441 -34.73 -29.15 13.16
CA SER A 441 -34.05 -29.62 11.94
C SER A 441 -32.83 -28.78 11.54
N ARG A 442 -32.79 -27.50 11.91
CA ARG A 442 -31.68 -26.59 11.64
C ARG A 442 -30.40 -27.01 12.35
N LYS A 443 -30.52 -27.46 13.61
CA LYS A 443 -29.39 -28.02 14.37
C LYS A 443 -28.79 -29.21 13.62
N THR A 444 -29.64 -30.15 13.21
CA THR A 444 -29.22 -31.37 12.50
C THR A 444 -28.60 -31.05 11.14
N GLN A 445 -29.14 -30.07 10.41
CA GLN A 445 -28.56 -29.62 9.14
C GLN A 445 -27.13 -29.10 9.33
N MET A 446 -26.92 -28.23 10.32
CA MET A 446 -25.59 -27.69 10.61
C MET A 446 -24.63 -28.77 11.11
N GLU A 447 -25.09 -29.62 12.02
CA GLU A 447 -24.32 -30.76 12.49
C GLU A 447 -23.86 -31.66 11.34
N ASN A 448 -24.74 -31.99 10.40
CA ASN A 448 -24.39 -32.82 9.25
C ASN A 448 -23.35 -32.15 8.34
N ARG A 449 -23.43 -30.82 8.15
CA ARG A 449 -22.42 -30.06 7.40
C ARG A 449 -21.05 -30.13 8.11
N ILE A 450 -21.03 -29.90 9.41
CA ILE A 450 -19.80 -29.95 10.24
C ILE A 450 -19.22 -31.37 10.24
N MET A 451 -20.05 -32.38 10.52
CA MET A 451 -19.59 -33.77 10.65
C MET A 451 -19.03 -34.33 9.34
N ARG A 452 -19.53 -33.89 8.18
CA ARG A 452 -18.93 -34.22 6.88
C ARG A 452 -17.46 -33.76 6.80
N GLU A 453 -17.17 -32.53 7.23
CA GLU A 453 -15.79 -32.02 7.23
C GLU A 453 -14.94 -32.64 8.34
N VAL A 454 -15.54 -33.02 9.47
CA VAL A 454 -14.86 -33.80 10.52
C VAL A 454 -14.46 -35.18 10.01
N GLU A 455 -15.34 -35.89 9.32
CA GLU A 455 -15.05 -37.22 8.75
C GLU A 455 -13.91 -37.16 7.72
N GLU A 456 -13.94 -36.17 6.81
CA GLU A 456 -12.86 -35.94 5.85
C GLU A 456 -11.54 -35.59 6.57
N PHE A 457 -11.60 -34.72 7.58
CA PHE A 457 -10.46 -34.35 8.42
C PHE A 457 -9.82 -35.58 9.05
N LEU A 458 -10.62 -36.43 9.72
CA LEU A 458 -10.12 -37.67 10.35
C LEU A 458 -9.58 -38.67 9.33
N SER A 459 -10.19 -38.77 8.15
CA SER A 459 -9.71 -39.61 7.05
C SER A 459 -8.31 -39.19 6.59
N VAL A 460 -8.10 -37.88 6.37
CA VAL A 460 -6.79 -37.32 6.01
C VAL A 460 -5.75 -37.60 7.08
N LEU A 461 -6.10 -37.48 8.37
CA LEU A 461 -5.20 -37.77 9.48
C LEU A 461 -4.85 -39.27 9.57
N THR A 462 -5.84 -40.15 9.41
CA THR A 462 -5.65 -41.61 9.44
C THR A 462 -4.70 -42.09 8.32
N ALA A 463 -4.79 -41.46 7.15
CA ALA A 463 -3.93 -41.78 6.01
C ALA A 463 -2.43 -41.51 6.26
N ARG A 464 -2.07 -40.68 7.24
CA ARG A 464 -0.68 -40.25 7.50
C ARG A 464 0.13 -41.17 8.43
N LYS A 465 -0.38 -42.35 8.81
CA LYS A 465 0.32 -43.47 9.49
C LYS A 465 1.51 -43.05 10.38
N ASP A 466 1.23 -42.56 11.58
CA ASP A 466 2.20 -42.20 12.64
C ASP A 466 3.27 -41.14 12.26
N THR A 467 3.17 -40.49 11.09
CA THR A 467 4.10 -39.42 10.72
C THR A 467 3.77 -38.12 11.46
N PRO A 468 4.77 -37.43 12.03
CA PRO A 468 4.57 -36.12 12.64
C PRO A 468 3.92 -35.13 11.66
N ILE A 469 2.80 -34.53 12.05
CA ILE A 469 1.99 -33.65 11.21
C ILE A 469 1.76 -32.30 11.89
N ASP A 470 1.79 -31.22 11.10
CA ASP A 470 1.19 -29.93 11.47
C ASP A 470 -0.31 -29.96 11.11
N LEU A 471 -1.17 -29.78 12.10
CA LEU A 471 -2.62 -29.80 11.92
C LEU A 471 -3.16 -28.53 11.23
N ASN A 472 -2.40 -27.44 11.21
CA ASN A 472 -2.86 -26.13 10.73
C ASN A 472 -3.44 -26.18 9.31
N PRO A 473 -2.73 -26.72 8.29
CA PRO A 473 -3.26 -26.71 6.92
C PRO A 473 -4.49 -27.60 6.75
N VAL A 474 -4.59 -28.69 7.51
CA VAL A 474 -5.72 -29.62 7.42
C VAL A 474 -6.96 -28.99 8.07
N LEU A 475 -6.80 -28.43 9.28
CA LEU A 475 -7.87 -27.70 9.98
C LEU A 475 -8.35 -26.50 9.15
N ALA A 476 -7.43 -25.74 8.55
CA ALA A 476 -7.78 -24.56 7.77
C ALA A 476 -8.71 -24.90 6.59
N VAL A 477 -8.45 -25.99 5.87
CA VAL A 477 -9.34 -26.44 4.76
C VAL A 477 -10.68 -26.91 5.30
N SER A 478 -10.70 -27.81 6.30
CA SER A 478 -11.95 -28.39 6.81
C SER A 478 -12.89 -27.33 7.38
N LEU A 479 -12.37 -26.38 8.16
CA LEU A 479 -13.16 -25.28 8.74
C LEU A 479 -13.59 -24.26 7.67
N SER A 480 -12.75 -24.02 6.67
CA SER A 480 -13.14 -23.19 5.53
C SER A 480 -14.31 -23.78 4.77
N ASN A 481 -14.31 -25.11 4.55
CA ASN A 481 -15.41 -25.77 3.85
C ASN A 481 -16.73 -25.64 4.61
N VAL A 482 -16.73 -25.71 5.96
CA VAL A 482 -17.95 -25.49 6.76
C VAL A 482 -18.54 -24.11 6.48
N ILE A 483 -17.72 -23.05 6.56
CA ILE A 483 -18.23 -21.69 6.34
C ILE A 483 -18.55 -21.42 4.86
N CYS A 484 -17.75 -21.92 3.91
CA CYS A 484 -18.02 -21.78 2.47
C CYS A 484 -19.34 -22.43 2.06
N ASP A 485 -19.68 -23.58 2.64
CA ASP A 485 -20.92 -24.29 2.36
C ASP A 485 -22.16 -23.49 2.83
N ILE A 486 -22.02 -22.68 3.89
CA ILE A 486 -23.08 -21.77 4.37
C ILE A 486 -23.16 -20.49 3.53
N LEU A 487 -22.01 -19.98 3.09
CA LEU A 487 -21.92 -18.68 2.41
C LEU A 487 -22.25 -18.76 0.91
N MET A 488 -21.83 -19.83 0.24
CA MET A 488 -21.80 -19.93 -1.23
C MET A 488 -21.95 -21.36 -1.75
N SER A 489 -22.30 -22.33 -0.91
CA SER A 489 -22.43 -23.75 -1.29
C SER A 489 -21.20 -24.32 -2.05
N VAL A 490 -20.01 -23.75 -1.83
CA VAL A 490 -18.76 -24.19 -2.46
C VAL A 490 -17.95 -25.01 -1.44
N ARG A 491 -17.37 -26.11 -1.93
CA ARG A 491 -16.43 -26.93 -1.17
C ARG A 491 -15.12 -27.08 -1.92
N PHE A 492 -14.01 -26.95 -1.21
CA PHE A 492 -12.67 -27.10 -1.77
C PHE A 492 -12.05 -28.43 -1.35
N SER A 493 -11.32 -29.06 -2.28
CA SER A 493 -10.49 -30.21 -1.93
C SER A 493 -9.24 -29.76 -1.17
N HIS A 494 -8.70 -30.61 -0.29
CA HIS A 494 -7.44 -30.32 0.42
C HIS A 494 -6.24 -30.02 -0.50
N ASN A 495 -6.32 -30.42 -1.78
CA ASN A 495 -5.29 -30.20 -2.79
C ASN A 495 -5.65 -29.12 -3.83
N ASP A 496 -6.74 -28.37 -3.65
CA ASP A 496 -7.14 -27.33 -4.59
C ASP A 496 -6.16 -26.14 -4.57
N GLU A 497 -5.46 -25.93 -5.67
CA GLU A 497 -4.47 -24.85 -5.81
C GLU A 497 -5.11 -23.45 -5.76
N ARG A 498 -6.35 -23.27 -6.25
CA ARG A 498 -7.06 -21.99 -6.16
C ARG A 498 -7.36 -21.67 -4.70
N PHE A 499 -7.80 -22.67 -3.95
CA PHE A 499 -8.08 -22.50 -2.53
C PHE A 499 -6.82 -22.22 -1.71
N LYS A 500 -5.73 -22.95 -1.96
CA LYS A 500 -4.42 -22.66 -1.36
C LYS A 500 -3.97 -21.22 -1.65
N ARG A 501 -4.17 -20.75 -2.88
CA ARG A 501 -3.87 -19.36 -3.25
C ARG A 501 -4.74 -18.37 -2.48
N PHE A 502 -6.05 -18.61 -2.38
CA PHE A 502 -6.95 -17.77 -1.61
C PHE A 502 -6.56 -17.69 -0.13
N MET A 503 -6.24 -18.83 0.49
CA MET A 503 -5.76 -18.91 1.87
C MET A 503 -4.42 -18.19 2.05
N PHE A 504 -3.50 -18.32 1.09
CA PHE A 504 -2.24 -17.58 1.10
C PHE A 504 -2.47 -16.06 1.05
N LEU A 505 -3.40 -15.57 0.23
CA LEU A 505 -3.72 -14.14 0.14
C LEU A 505 -4.26 -13.59 1.46
N ILE A 506 -5.05 -14.39 2.19
CA ILE A 506 -5.57 -14.04 3.51
C ILE A 506 -4.44 -13.95 4.54
N ASP A 507 -3.59 -14.98 4.64
CA ASP A 507 -2.45 -15.00 5.57
C ASP A 507 -1.43 -13.88 5.26
N GLU A 508 -1.10 -13.68 3.99
CA GLU A 508 -0.24 -12.57 3.55
C GLU A 508 -0.89 -11.22 3.88
N GLY A 509 -2.22 -11.09 3.70
CA GLY A 509 -2.98 -9.92 4.10
C GLY A 509 -2.79 -9.57 5.58
N PHE A 510 -2.99 -10.53 6.49
CA PHE A 510 -2.80 -10.32 7.93
C PHE A 510 -1.37 -9.87 8.29
N LYS A 511 -0.36 -10.48 7.67
CA LYS A 511 1.06 -10.10 7.87
C LYS A 511 1.36 -8.70 7.37
N LEU A 512 0.88 -8.35 6.16
CA LEU A 512 1.07 -7.02 5.58
C LEU A 512 0.35 -5.95 6.39
N PHE A 513 -0.85 -6.23 6.91
CA PHE A 513 -1.55 -5.29 7.80
C PHE A 513 -0.77 -5.02 9.09
N SER A 514 -0.15 -6.05 9.68
CA SER A 514 0.71 -5.88 10.85
C SER A 514 1.90 -4.96 10.55
N SER A 515 2.45 -5.02 9.33
CA SER A 515 3.52 -4.10 8.91
C SER A 515 3.08 -2.63 8.72
N LEU A 516 1.77 -2.37 8.62
CA LEU A 516 1.20 -1.02 8.56
C LEU A 516 0.87 -0.43 9.94
N GLU A 517 1.06 -1.19 11.03
CA GLU A 517 0.61 -0.82 12.38
C GLU A 517 1.17 0.55 12.83
N ALA A 518 2.44 0.83 12.52
CA ALA A 518 3.05 2.13 12.83
C ALA A 518 2.33 3.30 12.15
N SER A 519 1.78 3.10 10.95
CA SER A 519 1.01 4.11 10.22
C SER A 519 -0.37 4.39 10.84
N PHE A 520 -0.89 3.46 11.66
CA PHE A 520 -2.15 3.67 12.39
C PHE A 520 -1.98 4.69 13.51
N PHE A 521 -0.82 4.69 14.16
CA PHE A 521 -0.49 5.61 15.25
C PHE A 521 0.18 6.89 14.76
N ILE A 522 0.96 6.81 13.68
CA ILE A 522 1.69 7.94 13.10
C ILE A 522 1.30 8.07 11.62
N PRO A 523 0.21 8.80 11.31
CA PRO A 523 -0.35 8.84 9.95
C PRO A 523 0.63 9.28 8.87
N ILE A 524 1.61 10.13 9.19
CA ILE A 524 2.59 10.61 8.19
C ILE A 524 3.49 9.50 7.64
N LEU A 525 3.65 8.39 8.37
CA LEU A 525 4.45 7.25 7.91
C LEU A 525 3.89 6.59 6.65
N LYS A 526 2.61 6.81 6.33
CA LYS A 526 1.98 6.25 5.14
C LYS A 526 2.58 6.71 3.81
N TYR A 527 3.21 7.88 3.81
CA TYR A 527 3.84 8.45 2.63
C TYR A 527 5.26 7.92 2.40
N LEU A 528 5.81 7.12 3.33
CA LEU A 528 7.12 6.51 3.17
C LEU A 528 7.09 5.45 2.05
N PRO A 529 8.15 5.33 1.23
CA PRO A 529 8.17 4.41 0.09
C PRO A 529 7.84 2.95 0.45
N GLY A 530 8.36 2.43 1.56
CA GLY A 530 8.08 1.05 2.00
C GLY A 530 6.61 0.83 2.40
N GLN A 531 6.02 1.79 3.13
CA GLN A 531 4.61 1.73 3.53
C GLN A 531 3.67 1.84 2.32
N ARG A 532 4.06 2.66 1.34
CA ARG A 532 3.35 2.78 0.07
C ARG A 532 3.37 1.45 -0.71
N GLN A 533 4.53 0.81 -0.85
CA GLN A 533 4.65 -0.49 -1.51
C GLN A 533 3.78 -1.56 -0.81
N THR A 534 3.79 -1.60 0.52
CA THR A 534 2.92 -2.49 1.30
C THR A 534 1.44 -2.23 1.00
N ARG A 535 1.00 -0.97 0.92
CA ARG A 535 -0.38 -0.61 0.58
C ARG A 535 -0.76 -1.05 -0.83
N GLU A 536 0.11 -0.81 -1.80
CA GLU A 536 -0.10 -1.23 -3.20
C GLU A 536 -0.21 -2.77 -3.28
N LYS A 537 0.63 -3.49 -2.53
CA LYS A 537 0.56 -4.96 -2.42
C LYS A 537 -0.73 -5.44 -1.76
N ILE A 538 -1.18 -4.80 -0.67
CA ILE A 538 -2.48 -5.11 -0.04
C ILE A 538 -3.64 -4.87 -1.03
N ALA A 539 -3.61 -3.76 -1.76
CA ALA A 539 -4.64 -3.45 -2.76
C ALA A 539 -4.67 -4.52 -3.86
N LYS A 540 -3.50 -4.97 -4.35
CA LYS A 540 -3.39 -6.06 -5.33
C LYS A 540 -3.94 -7.38 -4.78
N ASN A 541 -3.56 -7.77 -3.56
CA ASN A 541 -4.05 -9.00 -2.93
C ASN A 541 -5.57 -8.96 -2.75
N ARG A 542 -6.12 -7.81 -2.37
CA ARG A 542 -7.58 -7.63 -2.24
C ARG A 542 -8.30 -7.68 -3.58
N ALA A 543 -7.72 -7.12 -4.64
CA ALA A 543 -8.29 -7.25 -5.98
C ALA A 543 -8.34 -8.71 -6.44
N GLU A 544 -7.29 -9.50 -6.17
CA GLU A 544 -7.25 -10.93 -6.49
C GLU A 544 -8.28 -11.74 -5.69
N MET A 545 -8.42 -11.46 -4.38
CA MET A 545 -9.49 -12.08 -3.56
C MET A 545 -10.89 -11.66 -4.01
N ALA A 546 -11.09 -10.40 -4.38
CA ALA A 546 -12.36 -9.91 -4.88
C ALA A 546 -12.72 -10.58 -6.21
N GLN A 547 -11.76 -10.79 -7.11
CA GLN A 547 -11.99 -11.52 -8.35
C GLN A 547 -12.44 -12.97 -8.08
N PHE A 548 -11.79 -13.67 -7.15
CA PHE A 548 -12.19 -15.02 -6.76
C PHE A 548 -13.65 -15.08 -6.28
N LEU A 549 -14.06 -14.13 -5.43
CA LEU A 549 -15.44 -14.04 -4.95
C LEU A 549 -16.41 -13.62 -6.05
N GLN A 550 -16.00 -12.72 -6.94
CA GLN A 550 -16.81 -12.29 -8.08
C GLN A 550 -17.11 -13.48 -9.00
N GLU A 551 -16.13 -14.32 -9.33
CA GLU A 551 -16.38 -15.53 -10.13
C GLU A 551 -17.48 -16.41 -9.52
N THR A 552 -17.48 -16.55 -8.19
CA THR A 552 -18.53 -17.29 -7.46
C THR A 552 -19.89 -16.58 -7.50
N ILE A 553 -19.93 -15.25 -7.35
CA ILE A 553 -21.16 -14.44 -7.46
C ILE A 553 -21.80 -14.64 -8.85
N GLU A 554 -21.00 -14.61 -9.91
CA GLU A 554 -21.47 -14.76 -11.29
C GLU A 554 -22.03 -16.16 -11.55
N GLU A 555 -21.41 -17.20 -10.98
CA GLU A 555 -21.93 -18.57 -11.05
C GLU A 555 -23.28 -18.70 -10.33
N HIS A 556 -23.45 -18.04 -9.18
CA HIS A 556 -24.72 -18.02 -8.46
C HIS A 556 -25.79 -17.28 -9.25
N ARG A 557 -25.48 -16.10 -9.81
CA ARG A 557 -26.40 -15.33 -10.67
C ARG A 557 -26.91 -16.15 -11.87
N LYS A 558 -26.07 -16.96 -12.50
CA LYS A 558 -26.46 -17.81 -13.64
C LYS A 558 -27.43 -18.93 -13.27
N SER A 559 -27.37 -19.41 -12.03
CA SER A 559 -28.15 -20.55 -11.52
C SER A 559 -29.15 -20.14 -10.46
N PHE A 560 -29.41 -18.84 -10.33
CA PHE A 560 -30.22 -18.26 -9.28
C PHE A 560 -31.70 -18.63 -9.46
N ASP A 561 -32.31 -19.18 -8.40
CA ASP A 561 -33.72 -19.50 -8.33
C ASP A 561 -34.34 -18.85 -7.08
N PRO A 562 -35.18 -17.82 -7.22
CA PRO A 562 -35.80 -17.13 -6.08
C PRO A 562 -36.74 -18.03 -5.27
N SER A 563 -37.17 -19.17 -5.80
CA SER A 563 -38.00 -20.14 -5.08
C SER A 563 -37.19 -21.10 -4.21
N HIS A 564 -35.88 -21.21 -4.44
CA HIS A 564 -34.99 -22.12 -3.75
C HIS A 564 -33.61 -21.49 -3.49
N LEU A 565 -33.50 -20.78 -2.37
CA LEU A 565 -32.25 -20.14 -1.94
C LEU A 565 -31.31 -21.18 -1.34
N ARG A 566 -30.14 -21.38 -1.94
CA ARG A 566 -29.18 -22.44 -1.54
C ARG A 566 -28.35 -22.05 -0.31
N ASP A 567 -27.98 -20.77 -0.24
CA ASP A 567 -27.04 -20.22 0.73
C ASP A 567 -27.25 -18.71 0.97
N LEU A 568 -26.35 -18.12 1.76
CA LEU A 568 -26.41 -16.71 2.10
C LEU A 568 -26.23 -15.81 0.86
N LEU A 569 -25.43 -16.21 -0.12
CA LEU A 569 -25.19 -15.45 -1.34
C LEU A 569 -26.48 -15.38 -2.19
N ASP A 570 -27.18 -16.50 -2.38
CA ASP A 570 -28.52 -16.48 -3.00
C ASP A 570 -29.50 -15.60 -2.22
N THR A 571 -29.41 -15.58 -0.89
CA THR A 571 -30.26 -14.70 -0.06
C THR A 571 -29.97 -13.22 -0.34
N TYR A 572 -28.72 -12.84 -0.57
CA TYR A 572 -28.38 -11.47 -1.00
C TYR A 572 -28.91 -11.17 -2.40
N LEU A 573 -28.75 -12.10 -3.35
CA LEU A 573 -29.27 -11.93 -4.72
C LEU A 573 -30.79 -11.75 -4.72
N TYR A 574 -31.50 -12.50 -3.88
CA TYR A 574 -32.94 -12.36 -3.68
C TYR A 574 -33.32 -10.98 -3.16
N GLU A 575 -32.65 -10.47 -2.11
CA GLU A 575 -32.95 -9.13 -1.59
C GLU A 575 -32.64 -8.01 -2.60
N ILE A 576 -31.59 -8.17 -3.41
CA ILE A 576 -31.27 -7.23 -4.49
C ILE A 576 -32.39 -7.23 -5.53
N GLN A 577 -32.78 -8.42 -6.04
CA GLN A 577 -33.86 -8.54 -7.01
C GLN A 577 -35.16 -7.93 -6.47
N LYS A 578 -35.51 -8.24 -5.21
CA LYS A 578 -36.71 -7.71 -4.57
C LYS A 578 -36.66 -6.18 -4.45
N ALA A 579 -35.52 -5.61 -4.05
CA ALA A 579 -35.36 -4.16 -3.96
C ALA A 579 -35.48 -3.49 -5.34
N ASP A 580 -34.98 -4.11 -6.39
CA ASP A 580 -35.10 -3.62 -7.76
C ASP A 580 -36.56 -3.65 -8.24
N GLU A 581 -37.31 -4.73 -7.96
CA GLU A 581 -38.75 -4.85 -8.24
C GLU A 581 -39.59 -3.81 -7.50
N GLU A 582 -39.23 -3.49 -6.25
CA GLU A 582 -39.89 -2.48 -5.43
C GLU A 582 -39.45 -1.03 -5.76
N GLY A 583 -38.48 -0.85 -6.66
CA GLY A 583 -37.92 0.46 -7.01
C GLY A 583 -37.09 1.11 -5.89
N THR A 584 -36.55 0.30 -4.97
CA THR A 584 -35.75 0.74 -3.82
C THR A 584 -34.28 0.28 -3.86
N GLY A 585 -33.85 -0.36 -4.96
CA GLY A 585 -32.48 -0.87 -5.15
C GLY A 585 -31.36 0.15 -4.89
N ASP A 586 -31.56 1.41 -5.33
CA ASP A 586 -30.60 2.52 -5.12
C ASP A 586 -30.42 2.92 -3.64
N HIS A 587 -31.35 2.51 -2.75
CA HIS A 587 -31.28 2.77 -1.32
C HIS A 587 -30.83 1.54 -0.52
N LEU A 588 -30.82 0.36 -1.13
CA LEU A 588 -30.32 -0.86 -0.52
C LEU A 588 -28.85 -0.67 -0.12
N PHE A 589 -28.49 -1.16 1.07
CA PHE A 589 -27.15 -1.03 1.64
C PHE A 589 -26.63 0.43 1.73
N GLU A 590 -27.53 1.39 1.94
CA GLU A 590 -27.22 2.83 1.95
C GLU A 590 -26.65 3.34 0.61
N GLY A 591 -27.10 2.75 -0.51
CA GLY A 591 -26.68 3.14 -1.87
C GLY A 591 -25.25 2.73 -2.22
N LYS A 592 -24.68 1.77 -1.48
CA LYS A 592 -23.39 1.18 -1.79
C LYS A 592 -23.50 0.16 -2.91
N ASP A 593 -22.41 0.00 -3.66
CA ASP A 593 -22.24 -1.08 -4.64
C ASP A 593 -22.56 -2.46 -4.03
N HIS A 594 -23.53 -3.15 -4.61
CA HIS A 594 -24.08 -4.39 -4.06
C HIS A 594 -23.06 -5.54 -4.13
N ASP A 595 -22.35 -5.70 -5.24
CA ASP A 595 -21.37 -6.77 -5.44
C ASP A 595 -20.19 -6.61 -4.48
N ARG A 596 -19.65 -5.40 -4.35
CA ARG A 596 -18.58 -5.10 -3.41
C ARG A 596 -19.01 -5.29 -1.96
N GLN A 597 -20.27 -5.02 -1.64
CA GLN A 597 -20.83 -5.32 -0.32
C GLN A 597 -20.91 -6.83 -0.09
N MET A 598 -21.42 -7.61 -1.03
CA MET A 598 -21.46 -9.08 -0.95
C MET A 598 -20.05 -9.66 -0.80
N GLN A 599 -19.10 -9.26 -1.66
CA GLN A 599 -17.70 -9.69 -1.59
C GLN A 599 -17.08 -9.42 -0.21
N GLN A 600 -17.27 -8.21 0.33
CA GLN A 600 -16.72 -7.87 1.64
C GLN A 600 -17.40 -8.67 2.77
N ILE A 601 -18.70 -8.93 2.68
CA ILE A 601 -19.42 -9.78 3.65
C ILE A 601 -18.91 -11.21 3.61
N MET A 602 -18.75 -11.79 2.42
CA MET A 602 -18.20 -13.15 2.25
C MET A 602 -16.79 -13.22 2.83
N GLY A 603 -15.92 -12.23 2.54
CA GLY A 603 -14.58 -12.15 3.11
C GLY A 603 -14.57 -12.00 4.63
N ASP A 604 -15.43 -11.13 5.19
CA ASP A 604 -15.59 -10.93 6.64
C ASP A 604 -15.98 -12.24 7.34
N LEU A 605 -17.01 -12.94 6.83
CA LEU A 605 -17.54 -14.16 7.44
C LEU A 605 -16.61 -15.37 7.23
N PHE A 606 -16.01 -15.52 6.06
CA PHE A 606 -15.02 -16.57 5.80
C PHE A 606 -13.84 -16.46 6.76
N SER A 607 -13.22 -15.27 6.84
CA SER A 607 -12.04 -15.07 7.68
C SER A 607 -12.37 -15.24 9.16
N ALA A 608 -13.50 -14.70 9.63
CA ALA A 608 -13.92 -14.82 11.02
C ALA A 608 -14.30 -16.27 11.39
N GLY A 609 -15.03 -16.96 10.52
CA GLY A 609 -15.51 -18.32 10.72
C GLY A 609 -14.38 -19.34 10.76
N MET A 610 -13.34 -19.18 9.94
CA MET A 610 -12.25 -20.15 9.90
C MET A 610 -11.13 -19.87 10.92
N GLU A 611 -10.55 -18.67 10.94
CA GLU A 611 -9.27 -18.43 11.65
C GLU A 611 -9.41 -18.58 13.18
N THR A 612 -10.55 -18.13 13.72
CA THR A 612 -10.80 -18.13 15.17
C THR A 612 -11.02 -19.55 15.73
N ILE A 613 -11.76 -20.39 14.99
CA ILE A 613 -12.02 -21.78 15.36
C ILE A 613 -10.75 -22.61 15.20
N LYS A 614 -10.02 -22.42 14.09
CA LYS A 614 -8.72 -23.07 13.85
C LYS A 614 -7.75 -22.81 14.99
N SER A 615 -7.58 -21.53 15.36
CA SER A 615 -6.70 -21.14 16.48
C SER A 615 -7.16 -21.76 17.80
N SER A 616 -8.47 -21.82 18.06
CA SER A 616 -9.04 -22.45 19.26
C SER A 616 -8.73 -23.95 19.33
N LEU A 617 -8.87 -24.67 18.22
CA LEU A 617 -8.57 -26.11 18.14
C LEU A 617 -7.06 -26.37 18.28
N GLN A 618 -6.20 -25.51 17.73
CA GLN A 618 -4.75 -25.61 17.92
C GLN A 618 -4.37 -25.41 19.40
N TRP A 619 -4.97 -24.41 20.07
CA TRP A 619 -4.80 -24.24 21.51
C TRP A 619 -5.32 -25.45 22.28
N ALA A 620 -6.47 -26.01 21.91
CA ALA A 620 -7.02 -27.20 22.55
C ALA A 620 -6.04 -28.38 22.47
N VAL A 621 -5.52 -28.68 21.28
CA VAL A 621 -4.50 -29.73 21.09
C VAL A 621 -3.26 -29.44 21.92
N LEU A 622 -2.78 -28.20 21.92
CA LEU A 622 -1.61 -27.82 22.69
C LEU A 622 -1.82 -28.00 24.20
N PHE A 623 -2.97 -27.62 24.75
CA PHE A 623 -3.31 -27.87 26.15
C PHE A 623 -3.40 -29.37 26.46
N MET A 624 -3.94 -30.18 25.55
CA MET A 624 -3.98 -31.64 25.75
C MET A 624 -2.58 -32.28 25.80
N LEU A 625 -1.61 -31.73 25.04
CA LEU A 625 -0.21 -32.17 25.13
C LEU A 625 0.44 -31.82 26.48
N HIS A 626 0.12 -30.66 27.04
CA HIS A 626 0.62 -30.22 28.35
C HIS A 626 -0.10 -30.87 29.53
N HIS A 627 -1.35 -31.30 29.31
CA HIS A 627 -2.24 -31.88 30.32
C HIS A 627 -2.77 -33.25 29.87
N PRO A 628 -1.90 -34.27 29.73
CA PRO A 628 -2.30 -35.59 29.29
C PRO A 628 -3.34 -36.25 30.22
N GLU A 629 -3.37 -35.87 31.50
CA GLU A 629 -4.40 -36.27 32.46
C GLU A 629 -5.79 -35.77 32.08
N VAL A 630 -5.90 -34.53 31.59
CA VAL A 630 -7.17 -33.97 31.12
C VAL A 630 -7.58 -34.61 29.80
N MET A 631 -6.62 -34.81 28.88
CA MET A 631 -6.87 -35.50 27.61
C MET A 631 -7.46 -36.90 27.87
N LYS A 632 -6.86 -37.65 28.79
CA LYS A 632 -7.34 -38.98 29.17
C LYS A 632 -8.74 -38.94 29.79
N ALA A 633 -9.02 -37.99 30.68
CA ALA A 633 -10.35 -37.84 31.27
C ALA A 633 -11.44 -37.54 30.22
N VAL A 634 -11.13 -36.69 29.24
CA VAL A 634 -12.03 -36.42 28.10
C VAL A 634 -12.25 -37.69 27.28
N GLN A 635 -11.18 -38.43 26.97
CA GLN A 635 -11.27 -39.67 26.23
C GLN A 635 -12.11 -40.75 26.94
N GLU A 636 -11.93 -40.90 28.27
CA GLU A 636 -12.71 -41.83 29.10
C GLU A 636 -14.19 -41.45 29.14
N GLU A 637 -14.51 -40.16 29.29
CA GLU A 637 -15.90 -39.68 29.25
C GLU A 637 -16.55 -39.95 27.88
N LEU A 638 -15.84 -39.66 26.78
CA LEU A 638 -16.33 -39.93 25.43
C LEU A 638 -16.57 -41.42 25.20
N ASP A 639 -15.66 -42.29 25.66
CA ASP A 639 -15.83 -43.74 25.53
C ASP A 639 -17.03 -44.25 26.33
N GLN A 640 -17.27 -43.68 27.52
CA GLN A 640 -18.39 -44.07 28.39
C GLN A 640 -19.74 -43.63 27.81
N VAL A 641 -19.83 -42.40 27.28
CA VAL A 641 -21.10 -41.78 26.85
C VAL A 641 -21.43 -42.09 25.40
N VAL A 642 -20.44 -41.97 24.51
CA VAL A 642 -20.61 -42.15 23.06
C VAL A 642 -20.38 -43.61 22.66
N GLY A 643 -19.49 -44.32 23.37
CA GLY A 643 -19.02 -45.64 22.98
C GLY A 643 -18.00 -45.60 21.85
N ARG A 644 -17.65 -46.77 21.29
CA ARG A 644 -16.62 -46.90 20.22
C ARG A 644 -17.21 -47.23 18.84
N ARG A 645 -18.54 -47.14 18.66
CA ARG A 645 -19.26 -47.52 17.42
C ARG A 645 -19.61 -46.36 16.48
N ARG A 646 -19.56 -45.13 16.98
CA ARG A 646 -19.91 -43.92 16.23
C ARG A 646 -19.07 -42.74 16.72
N LEU A 647 -19.01 -41.67 15.93
CA LEU A 647 -18.42 -40.41 16.34
C LEU A 647 -19.37 -39.63 17.30
N PRO A 648 -18.82 -38.73 18.14
CA PRO A 648 -19.60 -37.83 18.98
C PRO A 648 -20.50 -36.89 18.16
N LYS A 649 -21.67 -36.57 18.71
CA LYS A 649 -22.66 -35.66 18.14
C LYS A 649 -23.07 -34.58 19.15
N LEU A 650 -23.64 -33.48 18.68
CA LEU A 650 -24.17 -32.38 19.48
C LEU A 650 -25.32 -32.79 20.41
N GLU A 651 -25.94 -33.95 20.21
CA GLU A 651 -26.89 -34.54 21.16
C GLU A 651 -26.21 -35.15 22.39
N ASP A 652 -24.92 -35.48 22.30
CA ASP A 652 -24.13 -36.03 23.41
C ASP A 652 -23.64 -34.95 24.36
N LEU A 653 -23.45 -33.71 23.86
CA LEU A 653 -22.86 -32.59 24.61
C LEU A 653 -23.45 -32.38 26.03
N PRO A 654 -24.78 -32.44 26.27
CA PRO A 654 -25.34 -32.30 27.62
C PRO A 654 -24.88 -33.37 28.63
N TYR A 655 -24.35 -34.50 28.15
CA TYR A 655 -23.86 -35.63 28.93
C TYR A 655 -22.33 -35.69 28.99
N LEU A 656 -21.64 -34.70 28.44
CA LEU A 656 -20.18 -34.63 28.37
C LEU A 656 -19.61 -33.43 29.17
N PRO A 657 -19.86 -33.33 30.49
CA PRO A 657 -19.43 -32.19 31.29
C PRO A 657 -17.90 -31.98 31.34
N VAL A 658 -17.09 -33.04 31.33
CA VAL A 658 -15.62 -32.95 31.31
C VAL A 658 -15.16 -32.40 29.95
N THR A 659 -15.74 -32.88 28.85
CA THR A 659 -15.43 -32.40 27.50
C THR A 659 -15.86 -30.94 27.33
N GLU A 660 -17.09 -30.58 27.72
CA GLU A 660 -17.58 -29.20 27.60
C GLU A 660 -16.75 -28.24 28.45
N SER A 661 -16.50 -28.57 29.72
CA SER A 661 -15.71 -27.73 30.62
C SER A 661 -14.27 -27.55 30.14
N THR A 662 -13.68 -28.57 29.52
CA THR A 662 -12.34 -28.49 28.92
C THR A 662 -12.31 -27.48 27.79
N MET A 663 -13.28 -27.51 26.87
CA MET A 663 -13.36 -26.52 25.79
C MET A 663 -13.60 -25.10 26.31
N LEU A 664 -14.43 -24.93 27.35
CA LEU A 664 -14.66 -23.63 27.97
C LEU A 664 -13.37 -23.07 28.59
N GLU A 665 -12.58 -23.92 29.24
CA GLU A 665 -11.28 -23.51 29.78
C GLU A 665 -10.27 -23.17 28.68
N VAL A 666 -10.24 -23.93 27.58
CA VAL A 666 -9.43 -23.56 26.40
C VAL A 666 -9.80 -22.16 25.91
N LEU A 667 -11.09 -21.86 25.74
CA LEU A 667 -11.57 -20.55 25.29
C LEU A 667 -11.24 -19.42 26.28
N ARG A 668 -11.32 -19.69 27.60
CA ARG A 668 -10.96 -18.71 28.63
C ARG A 668 -9.48 -18.38 28.57
N ILE A 669 -8.63 -19.40 28.71
CA ILE A 669 -7.19 -19.22 28.94
C ILE A 669 -6.47 -18.74 27.67
N SER A 670 -6.88 -19.22 26.49
CA SER A 670 -6.28 -18.78 25.22
C SER A 670 -6.67 -17.35 24.87
N SER A 671 -7.85 -16.89 25.33
CA SER A 671 -8.38 -15.56 25.08
C SER A 671 -8.18 -15.12 23.62
N ILE A 672 -8.69 -15.93 22.69
CA ILE A 672 -8.40 -15.87 21.24
C ILE A 672 -8.35 -14.44 20.69
N VAL A 673 -9.30 -13.57 21.09
CA VAL A 673 -9.28 -12.14 20.76
C VAL A 673 -9.13 -11.33 22.06
N PRO A 674 -7.90 -11.14 22.57
CA PRO A 674 -7.65 -10.70 23.95
C PRO A 674 -8.12 -9.26 24.24
N MET A 675 -8.17 -8.42 23.20
CA MET A 675 -8.63 -7.03 23.26
C MET A 675 -10.06 -6.85 22.72
N GLY A 676 -10.75 -7.97 22.41
CA GLY A 676 -11.97 -7.97 21.61
C GLY A 676 -11.81 -7.24 20.27
N THR A 677 -12.90 -7.07 19.53
CA THR A 677 -12.91 -6.12 18.41
C THR A 677 -13.16 -4.73 18.95
N THR A 678 -12.22 -3.80 18.79
CA THR A 678 -12.32 -2.47 19.39
C THR A 678 -13.52 -1.65 18.87
N HIS A 679 -14.00 -0.75 19.71
CA HIS A 679 -15.20 0.07 19.48
C HIS A 679 -14.84 1.56 19.44
N ALA A 680 -15.80 2.39 19.06
CA ALA A 680 -15.69 3.83 19.20
C ALA A 680 -17.03 4.46 19.62
N PRO A 681 -17.04 5.47 20.51
CA PRO A 681 -18.25 6.21 20.83
C PRO A 681 -18.76 6.94 19.59
N THR A 682 -20.05 6.80 19.29
CA THR A 682 -20.70 7.51 18.17
C THR A 682 -20.89 9.00 18.45
N ARG A 683 -20.79 9.40 19.72
CA ARG A 683 -20.83 10.77 20.23
C ARG A 683 -20.01 10.88 21.50
N ASP A 684 -19.72 12.12 21.90
CA ASP A 684 -19.14 12.41 23.20
C ASP A 684 -20.06 11.92 24.32
N LEU A 685 -19.48 11.22 25.31
CA LEU A 685 -20.23 10.71 26.46
C LEU A 685 -19.38 10.68 27.73
N LYS A 686 -20.00 10.36 28.86
CA LYS A 686 -19.29 10.13 30.13
C LYS A 686 -19.40 8.67 30.58
N LEU A 687 -18.31 8.12 31.10
CA LEU A 687 -18.26 6.81 31.75
C LEU A 687 -17.51 6.96 33.08
N ASN A 688 -18.15 6.58 34.18
CA ASN A 688 -17.61 6.70 35.53
C ASN A 688 -17.07 8.11 35.86
N GLY A 689 -17.78 9.15 35.41
CA GLY A 689 -17.39 10.55 35.61
C GLY A 689 -16.39 11.11 34.59
N PHE A 690 -15.67 10.24 33.87
CA PHE A 690 -14.69 10.64 32.85
C PHE A 690 -15.35 10.90 31.50
N HIS A 691 -14.78 11.83 30.75
CA HIS A 691 -15.18 12.14 29.39
C HIS A 691 -14.57 11.15 28.39
N LEU A 692 -15.40 10.68 27.48
CA LEU A 692 -15.06 9.80 26.36
C LEU A 692 -15.37 10.56 25.06
N PRO A 693 -14.35 11.08 24.38
CA PRO A 693 -14.54 11.76 23.10
C PRO A 693 -15.10 10.81 22.04
N ARG A 694 -15.93 11.35 21.14
CA ARG A 694 -16.34 10.68 19.91
C ARG A 694 -15.12 10.18 19.15
N HIS A 695 -15.22 9.01 18.55
CA HIS A 695 -14.15 8.36 17.78
C HIS A 695 -12.92 7.87 18.59
N ALA A 696 -12.86 8.08 19.92
CA ALA A 696 -11.84 7.44 20.74
C ALA A 696 -11.93 5.91 20.60
N GLN A 697 -10.79 5.22 20.56
CA GLN A 697 -10.76 3.77 20.44
C GLN A 697 -11.00 3.13 21.81
N ILE A 698 -12.09 2.39 21.95
CA ILE A 698 -12.49 1.69 23.17
C ILE A 698 -12.05 0.23 23.05
N VAL A 699 -11.16 -0.19 23.94
CA VAL A 699 -10.62 -1.55 24.02
C VAL A 699 -11.27 -2.29 25.18
N PRO A 700 -12.10 -3.32 24.93
CA PRO A 700 -12.48 -4.26 25.97
C PRO A 700 -11.38 -5.28 26.18
N LEU A 701 -10.64 -5.15 27.28
CA LEU A 701 -9.52 -6.02 27.57
C LEU A 701 -10.01 -7.36 28.17
N LEU A 702 -10.60 -8.20 27.32
CA LEU A 702 -11.16 -9.51 27.67
C LEU A 702 -10.14 -10.42 28.34
N HIS A 703 -8.88 -10.39 27.88
CA HIS A 703 -7.80 -11.14 28.51
C HIS A 703 -7.61 -10.76 29.99
N SER A 704 -7.74 -9.48 30.35
CA SER A 704 -7.65 -9.07 31.75
C SER A 704 -8.79 -9.62 32.60
N VAL A 705 -10.00 -9.76 32.02
CA VAL A 705 -11.15 -10.38 32.71
C VAL A 705 -10.94 -11.88 32.88
N HIS A 706 -10.46 -12.55 31.84
CA HIS A 706 -10.19 -13.98 31.86
C HIS A 706 -9.02 -14.36 32.76
N MET A 707 -8.08 -13.44 33.00
CA MET A 707 -6.91 -13.63 33.86
C MET A 707 -7.04 -12.93 35.22
N ASP A 708 -8.21 -12.41 35.58
CA ASP A 708 -8.40 -11.70 36.86
C ASP A 708 -8.43 -12.70 38.04
N PRO A 709 -7.46 -12.64 38.98
CA PRO A 709 -7.43 -13.56 40.13
C PRO A 709 -8.57 -13.34 41.13
N SER A 710 -9.27 -12.21 41.06
CA SER A 710 -10.48 -11.97 41.86
C SER A 710 -11.73 -12.66 41.28
N LEU A 711 -11.70 -13.05 40.00
CA LEU A 711 -12.79 -13.73 39.29
C LEU A 711 -12.48 -15.22 39.05
N TRP A 712 -11.21 -15.56 38.88
CA TRP A 712 -10.74 -16.92 38.59
C TRP A 712 -9.63 -17.32 39.56
N HIS A 713 -9.82 -18.40 40.31
CA HIS A 713 -8.76 -18.98 41.16
C HIS A 713 -7.56 -19.40 40.30
N GLU A 714 -6.30 -19.10 40.63
CA GLU A 714 -5.12 -19.50 39.81
C GLU A 714 -5.33 -19.30 38.28
N PRO A 715 -5.57 -18.07 37.79
CA PRO A 715 -6.07 -17.82 36.43
C PRO A 715 -5.15 -18.35 35.31
N GLU A 716 -3.84 -18.45 35.55
CA GLU A 716 -2.85 -18.95 34.60
C GLU A 716 -2.81 -20.47 34.51
N ARG A 717 -3.41 -21.19 35.48
CA ARG A 717 -3.46 -22.65 35.47
C ARG A 717 -4.65 -23.14 34.66
N PHE A 718 -4.38 -23.99 33.67
CA PHE A 718 -5.41 -24.71 32.92
C PHE A 718 -6.14 -25.69 33.85
N ASN A 719 -7.41 -25.41 34.13
CA ASN A 719 -8.23 -26.25 35.00
C ASN A 719 -9.70 -26.25 34.53
N PRO A 720 -10.12 -27.30 33.79
CA PRO A 720 -11.51 -27.46 33.34
C PRO A 720 -12.55 -27.46 34.46
N SER A 721 -12.22 -27.99 35.64
CA SER A 721 -13.17 -28.15 36.75
C SER A 721 -13.77 -26.84 37.26
N ARG A 722 -13.20 -25.67 36.89
CA ARG A 722 -13.75 -24.34 37.15
C ARG A 722 -15.17 -24.14 36.61
N PHE A 723 -15.49 -24.83 35.52
CA PHE A 723 -16.79 -24.74 34.87
C PHE A 723 -17.75 -25.82 35.34
N ILE A 724 -17.37 -26.69 36.28
CA ILE A 724 -18.23 -27.75 36.82
C ILE A 724 -18.63 -27.36 38.24
N ASN A 725 -19.93 -27.36 38.51
CA ASN A 725 -20.46 -27.10 39.85
C ASN A 725 -20.47 -28.36 40.73
N ALA A 726 -20.90 -28.24 42.00
CA ALA A 726 -20.93 -29.36 42.94
C ALA A 726 -21.84 -30.52 42.50
N GLU A 727 -22.84 -30.26 41.64
CA GLU A 727 -23.74 -31.27 41.07
C GLU A 727 -23.20 -31.90 39.78
N GLY A 728 -21.97 -31.60 39.35
CA GLY A 728 -21.37 -32.12 38.13
C GLY A 728 -21.88 -31.46 36.85
N LYS A 729 -22.62 -30.34 36.95
CA LYS A 729 -23.16 -29.61 35.80
C LYS A 729 -22.24 -28.50 35.35
N VAL A 730 -22.22 -28.26 34.05
CA VAL A 730 -21.44 -27.17 33.46
C VAL A 730 -22.13 -25.83 33.70
N VAL A 731 -21.41 -24.89 34.30
CA VAL A 731 -21.89 -23.54 34.62
C VAL A 731 -20.90 -22.51 34.05
N LYS A 732 -21.43 -21.53 33.32
CA LYS A 732 -20.68 -20.44 32.69
C LYS A 732 -20.89 -19.17 33.52
N PRO A 733 -19.85 -18.62 34.18
CA PRO A 733 -20.02 -17.38 34.94
C PRO A 733 -20.24 -16.17 34.01
N GLU A 734 -20.91 -15.12 34.49
CA GLU A 734 -21.22 -13.92 33.67
C GLU A 734 -19.97 -13.18 33.15
N TYR A 735 -18.83 -13.36 33.80
CA TYR A 735 -17.55 -12.78 33.42
C TYR A 735 -16.76 -13.65 32.42
N PHE A 736 -17.29 -14.80 32.00
CA PHE A 736 -16.74 -15.58 30.90
C PHE A 736 -17.22 -14.98 29.56
N LEU A 737 -16.34 -14.25 28.88
CA LEU A 737 -16.67 -13.41 27.72
C LEU A 737 -15.86 -13.75 26.45
N PRO A 738 -15.67 -15.03 26.05
CA PRO A 738 -14.85 -15.40 24.89
C PRO A 738 -15.39 -14.85 23.55
N PHE A 739 -16.70 -14.60 23.48
CA PHE A 739 -17.39 -14.08 22.29
C PHE A 739 -17.77 -12.59 22.42
N GLY A 740 -17.21 -11.90 23.41
CA GLY A 740 -17.58 -10.53 23.76
C GLY A 740 -18.99 -10.42 24.34
N VAL A 741 -19.53 -9.19 24.38
CA VAL A 741 -20.84 -8.91 24.98
C VAL A 741 -21.51 -7.69 24.34
N GLY A 742 -22.82 -7.56 24.55
CA GLY A 742 -23.58 -6.39 24.14
C GLY A 742 -24.05 -6.45 22.68
N ARG A 743 -24.32 -5.27 22.09
CA ARG A 743 -24.98 -5.16 20.77
C ARG A 743 -24.16 -5.70 19.59
N ARG A 744 -22.84 -5.83 19.78
CA ARG A 744 -21.86 -6.31 18.79
C ARG A 744 -21.26 -7.67 19.18
N MET A 745 -21.89 -8.42 20.10
CA MET A 745 -21.50 -9.78 20.44
C MET A 745 -21.29 -10.63 19.18
N CYS A 746 -20.37 -11.60 19.23
CA CYS A 746 -20.02 -12.44 18.10
C CYS A 746 -21.28 -12.96 17.38
N LEU A 747 -21.32 -12.78 16.06
CA LEU A 747 -22.43 -13.25 15.24
C LEU A 747 -22.41 -14.78 15.07
N GLY A 748 -21.21 -15.38 15.06
CA GLY A 748 -20.99 -16.80 14.83
C GLY A 748 -20.82 -17.65 16.08
N GLU A 749 -21.21 -17.18 17.28
CA GLU A 749 -20.99 -17.92 18.54
C GLU A 749 -21.51 -19.36 18.49
N ILE A 750 -22.73 -19.56 17.98
CA ILE A 750 -23.38 -20.87 17.94
C ILE A 750 -22.58 -21.83 17.05
N LEU A 751 -22.22 -21.38 15.84
CA LEU A 751 -21.43 -22.16 14.90
C LEU A 751 -20.04 -22.49 15.48
N ALA A 752 -19.35 -21.50 16.05
CA ALA A 752 -18.04 -21.70 16.66
C ALA A 752 -18.07 -22.76 17.76
N ARG A 753 -19.10 -22.74 18.63
CA ARG A 753 -19.26 -23.75 19.67
C ARG A 753 -19.53 -25.15 19.10
N MET A 754 -20.34 -25.25 18.05
CA MET A 754 -20.64 -26.53 17.39
C MET A 754 -19.37 -27.10 16.74
N GLU A 755 -18.64 -26.30 15.96
CA GLU A 755 -17.42 -26.74 15.29
C GLU A 755 -16.32 -27.10 16.29
N ILE A 756 -16.05 -26.24 17.28
CA ILE A 756 -15.04 -26.54 18.31
C ILE A 756 -15.36 -27.88 18.98
N PHE A 757 -16.63 -28.10 19.37
CA PHE A 757 -17.04 -29.38 19.94
C PHE A 757 -16.86 -30.56 19.00
N SER A 758 -17.42 -30.50 17.79
CA SER A 758 -17.41 -31.62 16.86
C SER A 758 -16.00 -32.00 16.44
N PHE A 759 -15.13 -31.03 16.14
CA PHE A 759 -13.73 -31.30 15.79
C PHE A 759 -12.92 -31.79 17.00
N PHE A 760 -13.03 -31.12 18.16
CA PHE A 760 -12.25 -31.48 19.36
C PHE A 760 -12.62 -32.87 19.88
N SER A 761 -13.91 -33.13 20.08
CA SER A 761 -14.40 -34.41 20.61
C SER A 761 -14.09 -35.55 19.65
N SER A 762 -14.32 -35.39 18.35
CA SER A 762 -14.05 -36.45 17.36
C SER A 762 -12.56 -36.72 17.20
N LEU A 763 -11.70 -35.70 17.31
CA LEU A 763 -10.25 -35.87 17.28
C LEU A 763 -9.76 -36.68 18.48
N LEU A 764 -10.15 -36.34 19.71
CA LEU A 764 -9.75 -37.07 20.92
C LEU A 764 -10.42 -38.44 21.04
N HIS A 765 -11.63 -38.60 20.50
CA HIS A 765 -12.27 -39.90 20.39
C HIS A 765 -11.49 -40.84 19.44
N SER A 766 -10.94 -40.30 18.36
CA SER A 766 -10.28 -41.10 17.32
C SER A 766 -8.79 -41.33 17.54
N PHE A 767 -8.08 -40.45 18.26
CA PHE A 767 -6.62 -40.50 18.37
C PHE A 767 -6.10 -40.22 19.77
N ASP A 768 -4.99 -40.87 20.11
CA ASP A 768 -4.07 -40.41 21.15
C ASP A 768 -3.08 -39.43 20.50
N ILE A 769 -2.96 -38.24 21.10
CA ILE A 769 -2.10 -37.17 20.59
C ILE A 769 -0.81 -37.15 21.41
N CYS A 770 0.34 -37.18 20.74
CA CYS A 770 1.63 -37.19 21.40
C CYS A 770 2.60 -36.19 20.77
N VAL A 771 3.58 -35.75 21.54
CA VAL A 771 4.75 -35.02 21.02
C VAL A 771 5.57 -35.99 20.14
N PRO A 772 6.02 -35.58 18.94
CA PRO A 772 6.89 -36.40 18.11
C PRO A 772 8.17 -36.84 18.82
N THR A 773 8.63 -38.05 18.52
CA THR A 773 9.87 -38.58 19.09
C THR A 773 11.05 -37.66 18.79
N GLY A 774 11.75 -37.22 19.85
CA GLY A 774 12.89 -36.31 19.73
C GLY A 774 12.54 -34.81 19.71
N GLU A 775 11.25 -34.46 19.75
CA GLU A 775 10.79 -33.08 19.93
C GLU A 775 10.41 -32.80 21.39
N THR A 776 10.48 -31.54 21.80
CA THR A 776 10.06 -31.09 23.14
C THR A 776 8.60 -30.61 23.12
N LEU A 777 7.98 -30.55 24.29
CA LEU A 777 6.65 -29.92 24.43
C LEU A 777 6.65 -28.52 23.81
N PRO A 778 5.68 -28.20 22.91
CA PRO A 778 5.62 -26.89 22.30
C PRO A 778 5.31 -25.79 23.33
N SER A 779 5.78 -24.57 23.09
CA SER A 779 5.59 -23.45 24.02
C SER A 779 4.12 -23.00 24.11
N LEU A 780 3.65 -22.73 25.33
CA LEU A 780 2.36 -22.08 25.59
C LEU A 780 2.38 -20.57 25.33
N LYS A 781 3.51 -20.00 24.85
CA LYS A 781 3.58 -18.60 24.46
C LYS A 781 2.88 -18.40 23.11
N GLY A 782 1.78 -17.66 23.12
CA GLY A 782 1.05 -17.28 21.91
C GLY A 782 1.79 -16.23 21.07
N VAL A 783 1.48 -16.22 19.78
CA VAL A 783 1.85 -15.18 18.83
C VAL A 783 0.67 -14.21 18.75
N ALA A 784 0.86 -12.99 19.24
CA ALA A 784 -0.19 -11.99 19.25
C ALA A 784 -0.36 -11.32 17.89
N GLY A 785 -1.58 -11.37 17.35
CA GLY A 785 -2.05 -10.56 16.23
C GLY A 785 -3.46 -10.04 16.52
N VAL A 786 -4.35 -10.06 15.51
CA VAL A 786 -5.80 -9.87 15.73
C VAL A 786 -6.34 -11.00 16.62
N THR A 787 -5.89 -12.22 16.36
CA THR A 787 -6.06 -13.40 17.22
C THR A 787 -4.75 -13.75 17.91
N ILE A 788 -4.81 -14.49 19.02
CA ILE A 788 -3.65 -15.16 19.61
C ILE A 788 -3.66 -16.62 19.12
N SER A 789 -2.64 -16.99 18.36
CA SER A 789 -2.42 -18.37 17.92
C SER A 789 -1.18 -18.98 18.58
N PRO A 790 -1.09 -20.30 18.74
CA PRO A 790 0.14 -20.94 19.17
C PRO A 790 1.20 -20.85 18.07
N ASN A 791 2.48 -20.96 18.45
CA ASN A 791 3.56 -21.16 17.47
C ASN A 791 3.32 -22.44 16.67
N ALA A 792 3.84 -22.53 15.44
CA ALA A 792 3.74 -23.76 14.66
C ALA A 792 4.35 -24.95 15.43
N PHE A 793 3.61 -26.05 15.52
CA PHE A 793 4.05 -27.28 16.18
C PHE A 793 3.53 -28.51 15.42
N ARG A 794 4.19 -29.64 15.63
CA ARG A 794 3.79 -30.93 15.05
C ARG A 794 3.32 -31.88 16.15
N VAL A 795 2.48 -32.83 15.76
CA VAL A 795 1.97 -33.89 16.64
C VAL A 795 2.09 -35.24 15.95
N CYS A 796 2.26 -36.29 16.76
CA CYS A 796 2.00 -37.67 16.36
C CYS A 796 0.59 -38.05 16.77
N LEU A 797 -0.14 -38.71 15.86
CA LEU A 797 -1.50 -39.17 16.08
C LEU A 797 -1.53 -40.69 16.02
N LYS A 798 -1.84 -41.33 17.15
CA LYS A 798 -1.98 -42.79 17.22
C LYS A 798 -3.45 -43.14 17.21
N PRO A 799 -3.96 -43.89 16.21
CA PRO A 799 -5.37 -44.25 16.15
C PRO A 799 -5.81 -45.04 17.38
N ARG A 800 -6.95 -44.65 17.96
CA ARG A 800 -7.61 -45.39 19.04
C ARG A 800 -8.59 -46.40 18.43
N PRO A 801 -8.62 -47.67 18.86
CA PRO A 801 -9.50 -48.69 18.28
C PRO A 801 -10.97 -48.24 18.30
N MET A 802 -11.64 -48.28 17.16
CA MET A 802 -13.09 -48.16 17.07
C MET A 802 -13.67 -49.56 16.81
N GLU A 803 -14.89 -49.83 17.26
CA GLU A 803 -15.62 -51.07 16.94
C GLU A 803 -16.16 -50.94 15.51
N TRP A 804 -15.31 -51.16 14.51
CA TRP A 804 -15.72 -51.25 13.10
C TRP A 804 -16.38 -52.62 12.83
N ASP A 805 -17.39 -52.66 11.95
CA ASP A 805 -17.84 -53.95 11.39
C ASP A 805 -16.74 -54.55 10.48
N SER A 806 -16.90 -55.82 10.08
CA SER A 806 -15.90 -56.64 9.38
C SER A 806 -15.42 -56.11 8.02
N MET A 807 -15.82 -54.90 7.60
CA MET A 807 -15.41 -54.25 6.35
C MET A 807 -14.72 -52.88 6.52
N GLY A 808 -14.52 -52.37 7.74
CA GLY A 808 -13.61 -51.24 7.98
C GLY A 808 -13.97 -49.91 7.29
N THR A 809 -15.27 -49.65 7.04
CA THR A 809 -15.77 -48.36 6.54
C THR A 809 -16.80 -47.72 7.47
N ILE A 810 -16.83 -46.38 7.49
CA ILE A 810 -17.81 -45.58 8.22
C ILE A 810 -19.15 -45.80 7.53
N ARG A 811 -20.15 -46.38 8.21
CA ARG A 811 -21.52 -46.40 7.67
C ARG A 811 -22.10 -44.98 7.75
N PRO A 812 -22.62 -44.41 6.66
CA PRO A 812 -23.50 -43.24 6.74
C PRO A 812 -24.73 -43.60 7.56
N ALA A 813 -25.18 -42.70 8.43
CA ALA A 813 -26.41 -42.89 9.18
C ALA A 813 -27.61 -43.04 8.21
N GLY A 814 -28.16 -44.26 8.08
CA GLY A 814 -29.41 -44.49 7.36
C GLY A 814 -29.51 -45.72 6.45
N SER A 815 -28.47 -46.55 6.28
CA SER A 815 -28.60 -47.80 5.51
C SER A 815 -28.86 -48.98 6.46
N HIS A 816 -30.11 -49.46 6.47
CA HIS A 816 -30.52 -50.73 7.08
C HIS A 816 -29.77 -51.92 6.48
#